data_AF-A0A6J4SHM1-F1
#
_entry.id   AF-A0A6J4SHM1-F1
#
_cell.length_a   1.000
_cell.length_b   1.000
_cell.length_c   1.000
_cell.angle_alpha   90.00
_cell.angle_beta   90.00
_cell.angle_gamma   90.00
#
_symmetry.space_group_name_H-M   'P 1'
#
loop_
_entity.id
_entity.type
_entity.pdbx_description
1 polymer ?
#
loop_
_entity_poly.entity_id
_entity_poly.type
_entity_poly.pdbx_seq_one_letter_code
_entity_poly.pdbx_strand_id
1 'polypeptide(L)'
;MASLAPRTPAAESTSEDAERDAPLTATVGLAFLLSFSAVAVGLGAARAATTSYVPVLLDEIAERPGLIGLAMLSNAVAGFFVPLAVGLYADRHPSRRPLIAGGVAISAGGLIAVALGSATTYLMLTLAAAAVYVGLNIVQTAHRALVPERFDDGARPRATSAQELGQLVGALVGTVIGGVLVLAAPGLLFAALAAVAVLTALPTLRLATVRRRAPAPDAARTATIASVSAALRRRGTRELLVAQALWVGAYVGLTPFFALYAKHVLGLSTGAAGGLLAAFGLLTGAGMLYAARVRPEHVRRTLTLGVASLGAGLSLAATGSTPAAVAAPFALAAVGAGVATSLGFVYFSRFIPAGETGRYSGAFLATRALAAAIALPAAGVIVDLTGSYRALLAMGSLALVAVIPIRLADRRTATARTRAPIRSLAAVIPVFRSDRFADVAVATARHADRVILVDDGAPAAIAAHLDRVVEEHGFELVSMGANRGKGSALAAGVDAAIHRGATPDAVLLIDSDEQHPPACIPAFLAAAEHADVVIGDRSRDRGQMPALRRLANVASSLGMSLRTRRRMPDSQNGMRLIRIDALQRVPLSEGRYEAESRHLKELARARTQIAWVGMPAIYNGEPSSFRPVVDTLRVAREILRPRKVAAPLPGSHALNDYTRAFGSRLLAMVMLAITVGAALPALQALDERAFLAINGLGDGPEWLYQALDPHSRNYALLVALAIGASLVARRPLRFVGGAALAVVFAAFFSDGLLELVQLSVDRPRPEEAVGGAVQLSHDRSWAHIPSFPSGHLVVTAAMVAATAAALPKLRAPLAIYLGAVAITRMLFGAHFPLDVAVGAILGWETGLFAAGLAAAAGLLPQPERERRTLPELVHRREPVVTQAGSDA
;
A
#
# COMPACT_ATOMS: atom_id res chain seq x y z
N MET A 1 -16.01 61.25 -14.80
CA MET A 1 -16.50 59.89 -14.49
C MET A 1 -15.85 58.93 -15.46
N ALA A 2 -14.78 58.25 -15.04
CA ALA A 2 -13.91 57.45 -15.90
C ALA A 2 -14.11 55.95 -15.64
N SER A 3 -14.13 55.21 -16.74
CA SER A 3 -14.29 53.76 -16.91
C SER A 3 -13.36 52.91 -16.02
N LEU A 4 -13.94 51.98 -15.26
CA LEU A 4 -13.24 50.89 -14.55
C LEU A 4 -13.42 49.58 -15.32
N ALA A 5 -12.39 49.18 -16.08
CA ALA A 5 -12.26 47.84 -16.64
C ALA A 5 -11.73 46.86 -15.57
N PRO A 6 -12.14 45.58 -15.58
CA PRO A 6 -11.64 44.58 -14.64
C PRO A 6 -10.20 44.16 -15.02
N ARG A 7 -9.26 44.34 -14.08
CA ARG A 7 -7.89 43.83 -14.19
C ARG A 7 -7.89 42.31 -14.20
N THR A 8 -7.50 41.70 -15.32
CA THR A 8 -7.03 40.31 -15.39
C THR A 8 -5.73 40.16 -14.59
N PRO A 9 -5.57 39.12 -13.74
CA PRO A 9 -4.27 38.83 -13.15
C PRO A 9 -3.37 38.19 -14.21
N ALA A 10 -2.46 38.99 -14.78
CA ALA A 10 -1.33 38.48 -15.54
C ALA A 10 -0.39 37.73 -14.58
N ALA A 11 -0.31 36.41 -14.73
CA ALA A 11 0.75 35.62 -14.15
C ALA A 11 2.00 35.75 -15.04
N GLU A 12 2.77 36.82 -14.84
CA GLU A 12 4.15 36.89 -15.33
C GLU A 12 5.00 35.96 -14.46
N SER A 13 5.21 34.72 -14.90
CA SER A 13 6.36 33.93 -14.44
C SER A 13 7.57 34.44 -15.21
N THR A 14 8.53 35.05 -14.52
CA THR A 14 9.79 35.50 -15.12
C THR A 14 10.58 34.31 -15.68
N SER A 15 11.38 34.53 -16.73
CA SER A 15 12.22 33.49 -17.34
C SER A 15 13.23 32.88 -16.36
N GLU A 16 13.66 33.62 -15.33
CA GLU A 16 14.55 33.14 -14.26
C GLU A 16 13.89 32.10 -13.35
N ASP A 17 12.59 32.23 -13.07
CA ASP A 17 11.84 31.25 -12.26
C ASP A 17 11.65 29.95 -13.04
N ALA A 18 11.45 30.02 -14.36
CA ALA A 18 11.34 28.85 -15.24
C ALA A 18 12.67 28.08 -15.37
N GLU A 19 13.82 28.78 -15.34
CA GLU A 19 15.15 28.18 -15.42
C GLU A 19 15.59 27.54 -14.08
N ARG A 20 15.18 28.11 -12.93
CA ARG A 20 15.41 27.55 -11.59
C ARG A 20 14.60 26.27 -11.30
N ASP A 21 13.44 26.12 -11.92
CA ASP A 21 12.52 24.99 -11.70
C ASP A 21 12.71 23.84 -12.71
N ALA A 22 13.64 23.98 -13.67
CA ALA A 22 13.97 22.91 -14.61
C ALA A 22 14.65 21.71 -13.89
N PRO A 23 14.30 20.46 -14.24
CA PRO A 23 14.91 19.28 -13.62
C PRO A 23 16.42 19.23 -13.90
N LEU A 24 17.20 19.02 -12.84
CA LEU A 24 18.66 18.92 -12.91
C LEU A 24 19.08 17.66 -13.68
N THR A 25 20.05 17.83 -14.58
CA THR A 25 20.51 16.80 -15.51
C THR A 25 21.69 15.99 -14.98
N ALA A 26 22.13 14.99 -15.74
CA ALA A 26 23.25 14.11 -15.39
C ALA A 26 24.62 14.81 -15.17
N THR A 27 24.75 16.12 -15.36
CA THR A 27 26.01 16.88 -15.19
C THR A 27 26.15 17.57 -13.82
N VAL A 28 25.27 17.27 -12.85
CA VAL A 28 25.34 17.83 -11.49
C VAL A 28 26.70 17.54 -10.83
N GLY A 29 27.40 18.60 -10.42
CA GLY A 29 28.71 18.53 -9.77
C GLY A 29 28.69 17.95 -8.37
N LEU A 30 29.84 17.41 -7.92
CA LEU A 30 30.02 16.77 -6.61
C LEU A 30 29.65 17.71 -5.44
N ALA A 31 30.07 18.97 -5.49
CA ALA A 31 29.79 19.96 -4.43
C ALA A 31 28.28 20.17 -4.21
N PHE A 32 27.49 20.14 -5.29
CA PHE A 32 26.04 20.21 -5.20
C PHE A 32 25.47 18.95 -4.55
N LEU A 33 25.92 17.76 -4.95
CA LEU A 33 25.45 16.50 -4.36
C LEU A 33 25.79 16.39 -2.87
N LEU A 34 26.98 16.85 -2.47
CA LEU A 34 27.38 16.93 -1.06
C LEU A 34 26.47 17.90 -0.29
N SER A 35 26.20 19.08 -0.85
CA SER A 35 25.29 20.06 -0.22
C SER A 35 23.86 19.55 -0.14
N PHE A 36 23.37 18.86 -1.18
CA PHE A 36 22.05 18.25 -1.24
C PHE A 36 21.92 17.16 -0.17
N SER A 37 22.91 16.26 -0.09
CA SER A 37 22.90 15.12 0.83
C SER A 37 23.37 15.43 2.25
N ALA A 38 23.85 16.65 2.54
CA ALA A 38 24.40 17.02 3.84
C ALA A 38 23.48 16.62 5.01
N VAL A 39 22.18 16.94 4.94
CA VAL A 39 21.22 16.59 5.99
C VAL A 39 21.15 15.08 6.28
N ALA A 40 21.46 14.25 5.29
CA ALA A 40 21.46 12.81 5.43
C ALA A 40 22.57 12.32 6.40
N VAL A 41 23.68 13.05 6.49
CA VAL A 41 24.76 12.80 7.48
C VAL A 41 24.24 13.00 8.90
N GLY A 42 23.59 14.14 9.16
CA GLY A 42 22.96 14.40 10.46
C GLY A 42 21.89 13.36 10.80
N LEU A 43 21.07 12.95 9.82
CA LEU A 43 20.07 11.89 10.01
C LEU A 43 20.71 10.56 10.39
N GLY A 44 21.78 10.16 9.69
CA GLY A 44 22.50 8.92 9.95
C GLY A 44 23.08 8.90 11.36
N ALA A 45 23.77 9.97 11.74
CA ALA A 45 24.41 10.09 13.05
C ALA A 45 23.39 10.06 14.19
N ALA A 46 22.34 10.89 14.11
CA ALA A 46 21.29 10.94 15.12
C ALA A 46 20.54 9.60 15.24
N ARG A 47 20.18 8.96 14.12
CA ARG A 47 19.48 7.66 14.14
C ARG A 47 20.34 6.58 14.77
N ALA A 48 21.60 6.47 14.36
CA ALA A 48 22.51 5.45 14.87
C ALA A 48 22.75 5.63 16.38
N ALA A 49 23.08 6.84 16.81
CA ALA A 49 23.30 7.11 18.22
C ALA A 49 22.05 6.87 19.07
N THR A 50 20.88 7.33 18.63
CA THR A 50 19.62 7.13 19.39
C THR A 50 19.29 5.65 19.52
N THR A 51 19.42 4.88 18.44
CA THR A 51 19.09 3.44 18.44
C THR A 51 20.09 2.61 19.22
N SER A 52 21.36 3.01 19.24
CA SER A 52 22.42 2.27 19.93
C SER A 52 22.55 2.63 21.41
N TYR A 53 22.30 3.90 21.78
CA TYR A 53 22.67 4.41 23.11
C TYR A 53 21.48 4.78 24.00
N VAL A 54 20.29 5.06 23.45
CA VAL A 54 19.10 5.22 24.31
C VAL A 54 18.77 3.94 25.08
N PRO A 55 18.88 2.72 24.52
CA PRO A 55 18.72 1.49 25.30
C PRO A 55 19.67 1.41 26.48
N VAL A 56 20.94 1.80 26.29
CA VAL A 56 21.96 1.80 27.35
C VAL A 56 21.55 2.75 28.48
N LEU A 57 21.10 3.96 28.14
CA LEU A 57 20.63 4.93 29.13
C LEU A 57 19.35 4.49 29.84
N LEU A 58 18.46 3.75 29.17
CA LEU A 58 17.24 3.21 29.78
C LEU A 58 17.56 2.09 30.77
N ASP A 59 18.55 1.25 30.45
CA ASP A 59 19.04 0.17 31.31
C ASP A 59 19.65 0.72 32.61
N GLU A 60 20.37 1.84 32.54
CA GLU A 60 20.91 2.54 33.72
C GLU A 60 19.82 3.11 34.64
N ILE A 61 18.63 3.45 34.11
CA ILE A 61 17.51 3.98 34.91
C ILE A 61 16.80 2.84 35.64
N ALA A 62 16.52 1.74 34.93
CA ALA A 62 15.90 0.55 35.49
C ALA A 62 16.24 -0.66 34.62
N GLU A 63 16.77 -1.72 35.23
CA GLU A 63 17.03 -3.01 34.59
C GLU A 63 15.73 -3.75 34.27
N ARG A 64 14.94 -3.19 33.35
CA ARG A 64 13.67 -3.74 32.87
C ARG A 64 13.73 -3.89 31.35
N PRO A 65 14.33 -4.98 30.84
CA PRO A 65 14.52 -5.21 29.40
C PRO A 65 13.25 -5.11 28.55
N GLY A 66 12.08 -5.49 29.09
CA GLY A 66 10.80 -5.33 28.41
C GLY A 66 10.48 -3.87 28.11
N LEU A 67 10.61 -2.99 29.11
CA LEU A 67 10.38 -1.56 28.90
C LEU A 67 11.31 -0.99 27.81
N ILE A 68 12.56 -1.50 27.72
CA ILE A 68 13.53 -1.07 26.69
C ILE A 68 13.02 -1.45 25.31
N GLY A 69 12.48 -2.67 25.18
CA GLY A 69 11.71 -3.10 24.01
C GLY A 69 10.56 -2.15 23.65
N LEU A 70 9.71 -1.80 24.61
CA LEU A 70 8.60 -0.85 24.42
C LEU A 70 9.06 0.51 23.91
N ALA A 71 10.10 1.05 24.53
CA ALA A 71 10.66 2.34 24.18
C ALA A 71 11.23 2.31 22.75
N MET A 72 11.90 1.23 22.37
CA MET A 72 12.46 1.05 21.04
C MET A 72 11.40 0.76 19.96
N LEU A 73 10.21 0.28 20.33
CA LEU A 73 9.07 0.15 19.43
C LEU A 73 8.68 1.52 18.82
N SER A 74 8.94 2.62 19.52
CA SER A 74 8.72 3.98 19.00
C SER A 74 9.42 4.23 17.65
N ASN A 75 10.60 3.65 17.42
CA ASN A 75 11.31 3.75 16.14
C ASN A 75 10.53 3.06 15.01
N ALA A 76 9.99 1.87 15.27
CA ALA A 76 9.20 1.11 14.30
C ALA A 76 7.86 1.81 14.00
N VAL A 77 7.18 2.30 15.04
CA VAL A 77 5.93 3.06 14.93
C VAL A 77 6.16 4.34 14.13
N ALA A 78 7.17 5.13 14.48
CA ALA A 78 7.53 6.34 13.76
C ALA A 78 7.91 6.01 12.31
N GLY A 79 8.73 4.97 12.09
CA GLY A 79 9.15 4.53 10.76
C GLY A 79 8.00 4.07 9.86
N PHE A 80 6.90 3.57 10.42
CA PHE A 80 5.74 3.17 9.65
C PHE A 80 4.74 4.31 9.43
N PHE A 81 4.31 5.00 10.49
CA PHE A 81 3.21 5.96 10.41
C PHE A 81 3.64 7.34 9.90
N VAL A 82 4.81 7.84 10.31
CA VAL A 82 5.27 9.19 9.97
C VAL A 82 5.47 9.35 8.47
N PRO A 83 6.14 8.43 7.74
CA PRO A 83 6.28 8.58 6.29
C PRO A 83 4.95 8.64 5.54
N LEU A 84 3.92 7.90 6.00
CA LEU A 84 2.60 7.91 5.37
C LEU A 84 1.88 9.25 5.58
N ALA A 85 1.93 9.80 6.79
CA ALA A 85 1.34 11.10 7.11
C ALA A 85 2.07 12.24 6.38
N VAL A 86 3.40 12.25 6.46
CA VAL A 86 4.25 13.26 5.84
C VAL A 86 4.11 13.22 4.33
N GLY A 87 4.10 12.04 3.70
CA GLY A 87 3.93 11.91 2.26
C GLY A 87 2.66 12.58 1.74
N LEU A 88 1.52 12.40 2.44
CA LEU A 88 0.25 13.03 2.07
C LEU A 88 0.24 14.54 2.33
N TYR A 89 0.77 14.96 3.48
CA TYR A 89 0.88 16.38 3.80
C TYR A 89 1.75 17.09 2.76
N ALA A 90 2.88 16.46 2.43
CA ALA A 90 3.84 16.96 1.47
C ALA A 90 3.14 17.18 0.12
N ASP A 91 2.41 16.21 -0.43
CA ASP A 91 1.78 16.40 -1.75
C ASP A 91 0.75 17.54 -1.82
N ARG A 92 0.22 17.99 -0.67
CA ARG A 92 -0.68 19.17 -0.58
C ARG A 92 0.04 20.51 -0.53
N HIS A 93 1.34 20.51 -0.21
CA HIS A 93 2.10 21.73 0.01
C HIS A 93 3.10 21.99 -1.12
N PRO A 94 3.28 23.26 -1.52
CA PRO A 94 4.09 23.63 -2.67
C PRO A 94 5.60 23.46 -2.45
N SER A 95 6.06 23.38 -1.19
CA SER A 95 7.48 23.23 -0.85
C SER A 95 7.70 22.16 0.23
N ARG A 96 8.82 21.44 0.12
CA ARG A 96 9.30 20.45 1.10
C ARG A 96 10.13 21.07 2.21
N ARG A 97 10.60 22.30 2.02
CA ARG A 97 11.46 23.04 2.94
C ARG A 97 10.91 23.15 4.38
N PRO A 98 9.61 23.49 4.62
CA PRO A 98 9.07 23.54 5.98
C PRO A 98 9.02 22.16 6.65
N LEU A 99 8.83 21.08 5.89
CA LEU A 99 8.87 19.72 6.43
C LEU A 99 10.29 19.33 6.86
N ILE A 100 11.29 19.64 6.04
CA ILE A 100 12.69 19.38 6.40
C ILE A 100 13.09 20.21 7.62
N ALA A 101 12.79 21.51 7.64
CA ALA A 101 13.11 22.38 8.77
C ALA A 101 12.39 21.95 10.06
N GLY A 102 11.09 21.68 9.99
CA GLY A 102 10.30 21.22 11.13
C GLY A 102 10.75 19.85 11.63
N GLY A 103 11.04 18.91 10.72
CA GLY A 103 11.57 17.60 11.10
C GLY A 103 12.93 17.68 11.78
N VAL A 104 13.83 18.55 11.28
CA VAL A 104 15.13 18.82 11.91
C VAL A 104 14.93 19.42 13.31
N ALA A 105 14.06 20.43 13.44
CA ALA A 105 13.76 21.06 14.73
C ALA A 105 13.20 20.06 15.75
N ILE A 106 12.25 19.21 15.35
CA ILE A 106 11.70 18.14 16.20
C ILE A 106 12.80 17.16 16.61
N SER A 107 13.63 16.70 15.67
CA SER A 107 14.71 15.75 15.99
C SER A 107 15.79 16.36 16.88
N ALA A 108 16.19 17.62 16.64
CA ALA A 108 17.18 18.32 17.45
C ALA A 108 16.63 18.60 18.86
N GLY A 109 15.37 19.02 18.97
CA GLY A 109 14.69 19.19 20.26
C GLY A 109 14.58 17.86 21.03
N GLY A 110 14.26 16.76 20.34
CA GLY A 110 14.29 15.42 20.92
C GLY A 110 15.68 15.03 21.42
N LEU A 111 16.74 15.28 20.64
CA LEU A 111 18.11 15.00 21.04
C LEU A 111 18.54 15.85 22.26
N ILE A 112 18.16 17.13 22.30
CA ILE A 112 18.37 18.00 23.47
C ILE A 112 17.58 17.48 24.67
N ALA A 113 16.34 17.01 24.48
CA ALA A 113 15.55 16.41 25.55
C ALA A 113 16.18 15.11 26.07
N VAL A 114 16.76 14.28 25.21
CA VAL A 114 17.57 13.12 25.63
C VAL A 114 18.79 13.59 26.42
N ALA A 115 19.48 14.63 25.95
CA ALA A 115 20.66 15.18 26.61
C ALA A 115 20.37 15.72 28.02
N LEU A 116 19.25 16.41 28.20
CA LEU A 116 18.81 16.95 29.49
C LEU A 116 18.16 15.88 30.37
N GLY A 117 17.53 14.88 29.74
CA GLY A 117 16.71 13.86 30.39
C GLY A 117 17.43 12.56 30.71
N SER A 118 18.73 12.43 30.41
CA SER A 118 19.49 11.17 30.48
C SER A 118 19.53 10.52 31.88
N ALA A 119 19.10 11.23 32.94
CA ALA A 119 18.99 10.71 34.31
C ALA A 119 17.62 10.95 34.96
N THR A 120 16.57 11.24 34.18
CA THR A 120 15.28 11.71 34.72
C THR A 120 14.30 10.57 34.99
N THR A 121 13.62 10.06 33.95
CA THR A 121 12.67 8.96 34.05
C THR A 121 12.60 8.19 32.75
N TYR A 122 12.21 6.92 32.86
CA TYR A 122 11.97 6.02 31.75
C TYR A 122 11.04 6.62 30.67
N LEU A 123 9.93 7.21 31.10
CA LEU A 123 8.93 7.81 30.23
C LEU A 123 9.48 9.02 29.48
N MET A 124 10.19 9.93 30.15
CA MET A 124 10.74 11.14 29.51
C MET A 124 11.78 10.79 28.45
N LEU A 125 12.67 9.85 28.76
CA LEU A 125 13.69 9.40 27.80
C LEU A 125 13.07 8.69 26.60
N THR A 126 12.01 7.90 26.82
CA THR A 126 11.22 7.26 25.76
C THR A 126 10.52 8.29 24.87
N LEU A 127 9.86 9.30 25.45
CA LEU A 127 9.18 10.36 24.70
C LEU A 127 10.17 11.22 23.91
N ALA A 128 11.34 11.52 24.50
CA ALA A 128 12.42 12.23 23.82
C ALA A 128 12.95 11.44 22.62
N ALA A 129 13.23 10.14 22.78
CA ALA A 129 13.65 9.25 21.70
C ALA A 129 12.57 9.13 20.60
N ALA A 130 11.30 9.01 20.99
CA ALA A 130 10.18 9.01 20.05
C ALA A 130 10.12 10.31 19.22
N ALA A 131 10.32 11.47 19.86
CA ALA A 131 10.41 12.75 19.15
C ALA A 131 11.58 12.77 18.16
N VAL A 132 12.74 12.24 18.54
CA VAL A 132 13.88 12.07 17.62
C VAL A 132 13.46 11.25 16.40
N TYR A 133 12.88 10.05 16.60
CA TYR A 133 12.47 9.18 15.49
C TYR A 133 11.39 9.83 14.62
N VAL A 134 10.44 10.56 15.20
CA VAL A 134 9.42 11.31 14.43
C VAL A 134 10.12 12.35 13.54
N GLY A 135 10.97 13.20 14.10
CA GLY A 135 11.70 14.22 13.34
C GLY A 135 12.53 13.63 12.21
N LEU A 136 13.32 12.58 12.50
CA LEU A 136 14.16 11.90 11.51
C LEU A 136 13.33 11.31 10.36
N ASN A 137 12.19 10.69 10.63
CA ASN A 137 11.33 10.11 9.60
C ASN A 137 10.61 11.19 8.77
N ILE A 138 10.28 12.36 9.35
CA ILE A 138 9.79 13.53 8.58
C ILE A 138 10.84 13.96 7.56
N VAL A 139 12.07 14.21 8.01
CA VAL A 139 13.16 14.69 7.14
C VAL A 139 13.48 13.65 6.07
N GLN A 140 13.61 12.37 6.44
CA GLN A 140 13.94 11.31 5.49
C GLN A 140 12.90 11.20 4.37
N THR A 141 11.62 11.29 4.72
CA THR A 141 10.51 11.22 3.76
C THR A 141 10.51 12.41 2.82
N ALA A 142 10.62 13.63 3.36
CA ALA A 142 10.65 14.86 2.57
C ALA A 142 11.89 14.94 1.67
N HIS A 143 13.06 14.59 2.20
CA HIS A 143 14.33 14.62 1.49
C HIS A 143 14.38 13.57 0.37
N ARG A 144 13.86 12.36 0.59
CA ARG A 144 13.80 11.33 -0.45
C ARG A 144 12.86 11.73 -1.61
N ALA A 145 11.75 12.37 -1.29
CA ALA A 145 10.79 12.84 -2.31
C ALA A 145 11.37 13.94 -3.23
N LEU A 146 12.38 14.69 -2.79
CA LEU A 146 13.06 15.69 -3.63
C LEU A 146 13.81 15.07 -4.82
N VAL A 147 14.18 13.79 -4.75
CA VAL A 147 14.96 13.14 -5.81
C VAL A 147 14.21 13.13 -7.16
N PRO A 148 13.03 12.52 -7.30
CA PRO A 148 12.31 12.54 -8.58
C PRO A 148 11.67 13.89 -8.90
N GLU A 149 11.60 14.82 -7.94
CA GLU A 149 11.09 16.20 -8.16
C GLU A 149 12.16 17.12 -8.76
N ARG A 150 13.42 16.99 -8.34
CA ARG A 150 14.51 17.90 -8.73
C ARG A 150 15.48 17.32 -9.74
N PHE A 151 15.55 15.99 -9.88
CA PHE A 151 16.50 15.32 -10.76
C PHE A 151 15.79 14.55 -11.87
N ASP A 152 16.33 14.66 -13.08
CA ASP A 152 15.93 13.86 -14.24
C ASP A 152 16.30 12.38 -14.04
N ASP A 153 15.83 11.52 -14.96
CA ASP A 153 16.11 10.08 -14.87
C ASP A 153 17.61 9.76 -14.88
N GLY A 154 18.43 10.59 -15.53
CA GLY A 154 19.89 10.48 -15.61
C GLY A 154 20.62 10.74 -14.29
N ALA A 155 20.15 11.69 -13.49
CA ALA A 155 20.80 12.13 -12.25
C ALA A 155 20.24 11.47 -10.98
N ARG A 156 19.05 10.86 -11.04
CA ARG A 156 18.42 10.14 -9.90
C ARG A 156 19.33 9.10 -9.21
N PRO A 157 20.11 8.25 -9.94
CA PRO A 157 21.06 7.33 -9.30
C PRO A 157 22.12 8.05 -8.45
N ARG A 158 22.71 9.14 -8.96
CA ARG A 158 23.70 9.94 -8.23
C ARG A 158 23.10 10.60 -6.99
N ALA A 159 21.93 11.22 -7.14
CA ALA A 159 21.25 11.90 -6.04
C ALA A 159 20.88 10.93 -4.91
N THR A 160 20.29 9.78 -5.25
CA THR A 160 19.90 8.77 -4.24
C THR A 160 21.13 8.17 -3.56
N SER A 161 22.16 7.80 -4.33
CA SER A 161 23.41 7.31 -3.74
C SER A 161 24.09 8.32 -2.83
N ALA A 162 24.07 9.61 -3.16
CA ALA A 162 24.61 10.65 -2.28
C ALA A 162 23.85 10.71 -0.94
N GLN A 163 22.52 10.64 -0.97
CA GLN A 163 21.71 10.57 0.26
C GLN A 163 22.07 9.35 1.11
N GLU A 164 22.15 8.16 0.52
CA GLU A 164 22.45 6.92 1.24
C GLU A 164 23.87 6.89 1.79
N LEU A 165 24.86 7.37 1.02
CA LEU A 165 26.23 7.52 1.49
C LEU A 165 26.33 8.50 2.65
N GLY A 166 25.60 9.62 2.58
CA GLY A 166 25.50 10.56 3.70
C GLY A 166 24.98 9.87 4.97
N GLN A 167 23.90 9.09 4.87
CA GLN A 167 23.37 8.33 6.01
C GLN A 167 24.36 7.31 6.56
N LEU A 168 25.05 6.57 5.69
CA LEU A 168 26.06 5.59 6.08
C LEU A 168 27.23 6.23 6.82
N VAL A 169 27.80 7.31 6.28
CA VAL A 169 28.89 8.07 6.91
C VAL A 169 28.45 8.62 8.26
N GLY A 170 27.26 9.25 8.30
CA GLY A 170 26.69 9.74 9.55
C GLY A 170 26.52 8.65 10.59
N ALA A 171 25.98 7.50 10.21
CA ALA A 171 25.75 6.38 11.12
C ALA A 171 27.07 5.81 11.69
N LEU A 172 28.10 5.65 10.86
CA LEU A 172 29.42 5.20 11.28
C LEU A 172 30.04 6.19 12.28
N VAL A 173 30.04 7.48 11.94
CA VAL A 173 30.59 8.54 12.81
C VAL A 173 29.82 8.62 14.12
N GLY A 174 28.48 8.61 14.07
CA GLY A 174 27.62 8.70 15.25
C GLY A 174 27.76 7.49 16.18
N THR A 175 28.03 6.30 15.64
CA THR A 175 28.29 5.10 16.46
C THR A 175 29.71 5.12 17.04
N VAL A 176 30.73 5.47 16.25
CA VAL A 176 32.11 5.50 16.77
C VAL A 176 32.30 6.57 17.84
N ILE A 177 31.88 7.81 17.55
CA ILE A 177 31.98 8.93 18.50
C ILE A 177 31.03 8.71 19.68
N GLY A 178 29.82 8.23 19.41
CA GLY A 178 28.83 7.95 20.45
C GLY A 178 29.29 6.90 21.45
N GLY A 179 29.95 5.83 21.00
CA GLY A 179 30.47 4.79 21.89
C GLY A 179 31.54 5.31 22.87
N VAL A 180 32.34 6.30 22.45
CA VAL A 180 33.34 6.94 23.32
C VAL A 180 32.68 7.91 24.30
N LEU A 181 31.72 8.71 23.84
CA LEU A 181 31.13 9.78 24.65
C LEU A 181 29.95 9.34 25.52
N VAL A 182 29.25 8.26 25.20
CA VAL A 182 28.02 7.87 25.91
C VAL A 182 28.28 7.58 27.39
N LEU A 183 29.40 6.92 27.72
CA LEU A 183 29.74 6.59 29.11
C LEU A 183 30.35 7.78 29.86
N ALA A 184 31.06 8.66 29.16
CA ALA A 184 31.78 9.77 29.78
C ALA A 184 30.91 11.03 29.94
N ALA A 185 30.05 11.32 28.97
CA ALA A 185 29.24 12.53 28.91
C ALA A 185 28.04 12.34 27.96
N PRO A 186 27.02 11.55 28.33
CA PRO A 186 25.87 11.26 27.46
C PRO A 186 25.12 12.53 27.06
N GLY A 187 24.95 13.48 27.99
CA GLY A 187 24.35 14.79 27.68
C GLY A 187 25.09 15.55 26.58
N LEU A 188 26.43 15.57 26.63
CA LEU A 188 27.25 16.23 25.62
C LEU A 188 27.13 15.55 24.25
N LEU A 189 27.09 14.21 24.20
CA LEU A 189 26.89 13.45 22.97
C LEU A 189 25.60 13.88 22.26
N PHE A 190 24.47 13.82 22.96
CA PHE A 190 23.17 14.12 22.34
C PHE A 190 23.00 15.61 22.01
N ALA A 191 23.57 16.52 22.80
CA ALA A 191 23.62 17.95 22.47
C ALA A 191 24.47 18.23 21.22
N ALA A 192 25.65 17.59 21.10
CA ALA A 192 26.50 17.72 19.92
C ALA A 192 25.80 17.17 18.66
N LEU A 193 25.11 16.03 18.77
CA LEU A 193 24.33 15.47 17.67
C LEU A 193 23.17 16.38 17.24
N ALA A 194 22.52 17.08 18.18
CA ALA A 194 21.50 18.08 17.84
C ALA A 194 22.09 19.23 17.01
N ALA A 195 23.28 19.72 17.39
CA ALA A 195 23.99 20.73 16.61
C ALA A 195 24.39 20.22 15.22
N VAL A 196 24.90 18.99 15.12
CA VAL A 196 25.23 18.35 13.84
C VAL A 196 24.00 18.22 12.95
N ALA A 197 22.85 17.80 13.49
CA ALA A 197 21.60 17.69 12.75
C ALA A 197 21.15 19.04 12.16
N VAL A 198 21.27 20.13 12.92
CA VAL A 198 20.94 21.49 12.45
C VAL A 198 21.94 21.97 11.39
N LEU A 199 23.25 21.88 11.68
CA LEU A 199 24.30 22.39 10.78
C LEU A 199 24.28 21.68 9.43
N THR A 200 24.12 20.36 9.44
CA THR A 200 24.05 19.56 8.20
C THR A 200 22.76 19.79 7.41
N ALA A 201 21.70 20.30 8.03
CA ALA A 201 20.46 20.63 7.33
C ALA A 201 20.53 21.93 6.53
N LEU A 202 21.38 22.89 6.93
CA LEU A 202 21.42 24.23 6.32
C LEU A 202 21.69 24.20 4.79
N PRO A 203 22.67 23.43 4.28
CA PRO A 203 22.92 23.36 2.84
C PRO A 203 21.73 22.76 2.08
N THR A 204 21.14 21.67 2.58
CA THR A 204 19.97 21.03 1.96
C THR A 204 18.75 21.96 1.97
N LEU A 205 18.52 22.70 3.06
CA LEU A 205 17.42 23.65 3.17
C LEU A 205 17.53 24.81 2.17
N ARG A 206 18.74 25.27 1.85
CA ARG A 206 18.96 26.28 0.79
C ARG A 206 18.59 25.74 -0.58
N LEU A 207 18.80 24.44 -0.82
CA LEU A 207 18.51 23.76 -2.08
C LEU A 207 17.05 23.27 -2.20
N ALA A 208 16.28 23.22 -1.11
CA ALA A 208 14.90 22.69 -1.11
C ALA A 208 13.81 23.72 -1.54
N THR A 209 14.18 24.76 -2.31
CA THR A 209 13.33 25.92 -2.63
C THR A 209 12.36 25.75 -3.81
N VAL A 210 12.29 24.58 -4.45
CA VAL A 210 11.41 24.34 -5.62
C VAL A 210 9.95 24.57 -5.25
N ARG A 211 9.23 25.40 -6.02
CA ARG A 211 7.78 25.63 -5.88
C ARG A 211 7.02 24.71 -6.83
N ARG A 212 6.16 23.82 -6.32
CA ARG A 212 5.20 23.08 -7.15
C ARG A 212 4.09 24.02 -7.66
N ARG A 213 3.62 23.78 -8.89
CA ARG A 213 2.28 24.22 -9.35
C ARG A 213 1.21 23.57 -8.46
N ALA A 214 0.25 24.36 -7.98
CA ALA A 214 -0.80 23.88 -7.07
C ALA A 214 -1.62 22.74 -7.71
N PRO A 215 -1.95 21.67 -6.96
CA PRO A 215 -2.79 20.59 -7.47
C PRO A 215 -4.24 21.04 -7.69
N ALA A 216 -4.93 20.44 -8.65
CA ALA A 216 -6.36 20.67 -8.91
C ALA A 216 -7.22 20.28 -7.68
N PRO A 217 -8.29 21.04 -7.38
CA PRO A 217 -9.03 20.98 -6.10
C PRO A 217 -9.70 19.64 -5.76
N ASP A 218 -9.92 18.74 -6.72
CA ASP A 218 -10.63 17.47 -6.52
C ASP A 218 -9.80 16.32 -5.90
N ALA A 219 -8.48 16.48 -5.76
CA ALA A 219 -7.61 15.44 -5.17
C ALA A 219 -7.72 15.33 -3.63
N ALA A 220 -8.59 16.12 -3.00
CA ALA A 220 -8.49 16.50 -1.60
C ALA A 220 -8.94 15.47 -0.53
N ARG A 221 -9.64 14.38 -0.87
CA ARG A 221 -10.47 13.67 0.14
C ARG A 221 -10.02 12.31 0.69
N THR A 222 -8.87 11.73 0.34
CA THR A 222 -8.56 10.35 0.79
C THR A 222 -7.54 10.24 1.93
N ALA A 223 -7.90 9.49 2.98
CA ALA A 223 -7.19 9.33 4.26
C ALA A 223 -5.87 8.53 4.22
N THR A 224 -5.07 8.65 5.29
CA THR A 224 -3.69 8.15 5.50
C THR A 224 -3.42 6.70 5.07
N ILE A 225 -4.35 5.78 5.35
CA ILE A 225 -4.20 4.34 5.06
C ILE A 225 -4.58 3.98 3.61
N ALA A 226 -5.31 4.87 2.92
CA ALA A 226 -5.56 4.73 1.49
C ALA A 226 -4.26 4.84 0.67
N SER A 227 -3.17 5.38 1.25
CA SER A 227 -1.90 5.59 0.55
C SER A 227 -1.18 4.30 0.14
N VAL A 228 -0.87 3.45 1.12
CA VAL A 228 -0.26 2.13 0.92
C VAL A 228 -1.17 1.24 0.09
N SER A 229 -2.47 1.21 0.41
CA SER A 229 -3.42 0.38 -0.33
C SER A 229 -3.56 0.79 -1.80
N ALA A 230 -3.43 2.08 -2.14
CA ALA A 230 -3.40 2.52 -3.53
C ALA A 230 -2.09 2.13 -4.23
N ALA A 231 -0.94 2.30 -3.56
CA ALA A 231 0.36 1.89 -4.09
C ALA A 231 0.43 0.37 -4.32
N LEU A 232 -0.16 -0.43 -3.43
CA LEU A 232 -0.29 -1.88 -3.57
C LEU A 232 -1.32 -2.31 -4.63
N ARG A 233 -2.24 -1.44 -5.06
CA ARG A 233 -3.17 -1.75 -6.16
C ARG A 233 -2.59 -1.43 -7.53
N ARG A 234 -1.60 -0.54 -7.59
CA ARG A 234 -0.92 -0.15 -8.82
C ARG A 234 0.20 -1.14 -9.15
N ARG A 235 0.21 -1.58 -10.42
CA ARG A 235 1.24 -2.46 -10.96
C ARG A 235 2.56 -1.68 -11.15
N GLY A 236 3.69 -2.34 -10.99
CA GLY A 236 5.02 -1.74 -10.91
C GLY A 236 5.35 -1.35 -9.47
N THR A 237 4.52 -0.49 -8.87
CA THR A 237 4.71 -0.06 -7.47
C THR A 237 4.49 -1.19 -6.48
N ARG A 238 3.43 -1.99 -6.63
CA ARG A 238 3.18 -3.16 -5.77
C ARG A 238 4.36 -4.12 -5.78
N GLU A 239 4.82 -4.49 -6.97
CA GLU A 239 5.92 -5.44 -7.14
C GLU A 239 7.19 -4.94 -6.45
N LEU A 240 7.52 -3.65 -6.58
CA LEU A 240 8.72 -3.10 -5.94
C LEU A 240 8.60 -2.90 -4.43
N LEU A 241 7.40 -2.61 -3.91
CA LEU A 241 7.17 -2.62 -2.46
C LEU A 241 7.34 -4.03 -1.88
N VAL A 242 6.84 -5.06 -2.58
CA VAL A 242 7.03 -6.47 -2.18
C VAL A 242 8.50 -6.86 -2.26
N ALA A 243 9.18 -6.53 -3.36
CA ALA A 243 10.60 -6.79 -3.51
C ALA A 243 11.40 -6.14 -2.37
N GLN A 244 11.09 -4.89 -2.05
CA GLN A 244 11.73 -4.16 -0.97
C GLN A 244 11.55 -4.84 0.38
N ALA A 245 10.33 -5.22 0.72
CA ALA A 245 10.05 -5.92 1.96
C ALA A 245 10.90 -7.21 2.07
N LEU A 246 11.01 -7.96 0.97
CA LEU A 246 11.79 -9.20 0.93
C LEU A 246 13.30 -8.98 1.08
N TRP A 247 13.91 -8.07 0.31
CA TRP A 247 15.36 -7.86 0.42
C TRP A 247 15.76 -7.15 1.71
N VAL A 248 14.90 -6.28 2.26
CA VAL A 248 15.12 -5.66 3.58
C VAL A 248 15.03 -6.73 4.66
N GLY A 249 14.02 -7.59 4.58
CA GLY A 249 13.86 -8.72 5.48
C GLY A 249 15.07 -9.64 5.49
N ALA A 250 15.74 -9.82 4.35
CA ALA A 250 16.89 -10.71 4.20
C ALA A 250 18.11 -10.35 5.08
N TYR A 251 18.33 -9.06 5.40
CA TYR A 251 19.53 -8.63 6.13
C TYR A 251 19.24 -7.89 7.43
N VAL A 252 18.08 -7.23 7.58
CA VAL A 252 17.82 -6.41 8.78
C VAL A 252 17.84 -7.27 10.04
N GLY A 253 17.25 -8.46 9.99
CA GLY A 253 17.26 -9.41 11.11
C GLY A 253 18.66 -9.84 11.56
N LEU A 254 19.65 -9.85 10.66
CA LEU A 254 21.04 -10.20 10.99
C LEU A 254 21.72 -9.12 11.84
N THR A 255 21.33 -7.85 11.68
CA THR A 255 22.05 -6.69 12.22
C THR A 255 22.25 -6.74 13.74
N PRO A 256 21.22 -6.96 14.59
CA PRO A 256 21.41 -7.03 16.04
C PRO A 256 22.15 -8.29 16.50
N PHE A 257 22.04 -9.40 15.77
CA PHE A 257 22.67 -10.68 16.13
C PHE A 257 24.07 -10.87 15.51
N PHE A 258 24.55 -9.92 14.71
CA PHE A 258 25.81 -10.07 13.97
C PHE A 258 27.01 -10.23 14.90
N ALA A 259 27.04 -9.49 16.02
CA ALA A 259 28.11 -9.62 17.01
C ALA A 259 28.12 -11.02 17.67
N LEU A 260 26.93 -11.57 17.96
CA LEU A 260 26.77 -12.91 18.51
C LEU A 260 27.14 -13.99 17.48
N TYR A 261 26.77 -13.79 16.21
CA TYR A 261 27.25 -14.62 15.11
C TYR A 261 28.79 -14.61 15.01
N ALA A 262 29.42 -13.43 15.02
CA ALA A 262 30.87 -13.32 14.96
C ALA A 262 31.57 -14.01 16.14
N LYS A 263 31.02 -13.90 17.35
CA LYS A 263 31.57 -14.54 18.55
C LYS A 263 31.37 -16.06 18.54
N HIS A 264 30.12 -16.53 18.39
CA HIS A 264 29.76 -17.93 18.57
C HIS A 264 29.99 -18.81 17.35
N VAL A 265 30.00 -18.23 16.14
CA VAL A 265 30.21 -18.99 14.90
C VAL A 265 31.63 -18.82 14.37
N LEU A 266 32.13 -17.58 14.31
CA LEU A 266 33.45 -17.30 13.73
C LEU A 266 34.58 -17.31 14.75
N GLY A 267 34.28 -17.43 16.05
CA GLY A 267 35.26 -17.41 17.13
C GLY A 267 35.97 -16.05 17.27
N LEU A 268 35.38 -14.96 16.79
CA LEU A 268 35.99 -13.64 16.80
C LEU A 268 35.78 -12.95 18.16
N SER A 269 36.77 -12.17 18.57
CA SER A 269 36.62 -11.24 19.69
C SER A 269 35.62 -10.13 19.34
N THR A 270 35.04 -9.49 20.35
CA THR A 270 34.08 -8.38 20.18
C THR A 270 34.67 -7.24 19.32
N GLY A 271 35.97 -6.95 19.50
CA GLY A 271 36.69 -5.95 18.68
C GLY A 271 36.80 -6.36 17.21
N ALA A 272 37.14 -7.62 16.94
CA ALA A 272 37.21 -8.15 15.58
C ALA A 272 35.83 -8.21 14.89
N ALA A 273 34.77 -8.50 15.65
CA ALA A 273 33.39 -8.43 15.17
C ALA A 273 32.99 -7.01 14.72
N GLY A 274 33.37 -5.99 15.49
CA GLY A 274 33.18 -4.59 15.13
C GLY A 274 33.95 -4.19 13.85
N GLY A 275 35.19 -4.65 13.71
CA GLY A 275 35.99 -4.45 12.49
C GLY A 275 35.35 -5.07 11.24
N LEU A 276 34.80 -6.28 11.36
CA LEU A 276 34.10 -6.96 10.26
C LEU A 276 32.82 -6.20 9.84
N LEU A 277 32.07 -5.67 10.80
CA LEU A 277 30.88 -4.86 10.53
C LEU A 277 31.25 -3.53 9.85
N ALA A 278 32.34 -2.88 10.27
CA ALA A 278 32.86 -1.68 9.62
C ALA A 278 33.29 -1.97 8.17
N ALA A 279 34.00 -3.08 7.92
CA ALA A 279 34.36 -3.51 6.57
C ALA A 279 33.13 -3.75 5.69
N PHE A 280 32.09 -4.39 6.24
CA PHE A 280 30.81 -4.56 5.55
C PHE A 280 30.17 -3.22 5.20
N GLY A 281 30.20 -2.24 6.12
CA GLY A 281 29.74 -0.87 5.88
C GLY A 281 30.51 -0.18 4.75
N LEU A 282 31.85 -0.26 4.73
CA LEU A 282 32.69 0.33 3.67
C LEU A 282 32.40 -0.29 2.29
N LEU A 283 32.25 -1.61 2.22
CA LEU A 283 31.90 -2.31 0.97
C LEU A 283 30.48 -1.99 0.51
N THR A 284 29.55 -1.78 1.46
CA THR A 284 28.21 -1.24 1.16
C THR A 284 28.33 0.15 0.53
N GLY A 285 29.18 1.02 1.06
CA GLY A 285 29.50 2.32 0.47
C GLY A 285 30.08 2.21 -0.95
N ALA A 286 30.97 1.25 -1.20
CA ALA A 286 31.49 0.98 -2.55
C ALA A 286 30.37 0.59 -3.53
N GLY A 287 29.41 -0.23 -3.10
CA GLY A 287 28.21 -0.54 -3.88
C GLY A 287 27.35 0.69 -4.20
N MET A 288 27.19 1.61 -3.24
CA MET A 288 26.46 2.87 -3.45
C MET A 288 27.19 3.80 -4.45
N LEU A 289 28.52 3.87 -4.39
CA LEU A 289 29.35 4.62 -5.33
C LEU A 289 29.29 4.02 -6.75
N TYR A 290 29.25 2.70 -6.88
CA TYR A 290 29.01 2.03 -8.15
C TYR A 290 27.61 2.37 -8.69
N ALA A 291 26.57 2.24 -7.86
CA ALA A 291 25.19 2.58 -8.21
C ALA A 291 25.01 4.02 -8.68
N ALA A 292 25.79 4.98 -8.13
CA ALA A 292 25.75 6.38 -8.55
C ALA A 292 26.11 6.57 -10.03
N ARG A 293 26.91 5.68 -10.62
CA ARG A 293 27.39 5.77 -12.01
C ARG A 293 26.50 5.02 -13.01
N VAL A 294 25.45 4.35 -12.52
CA VAL A 294 24.58 3.50 -13.36
C VAL A 294 23.68 4.37 -14.23
N ARG A 295 23.70 4.11 -15.54
CA ARG A 295 22.83 4.82 -16.50
C ARG A 295 21.37 4.36 -16.37
N PRO A 296 20.38 5.21 -16.70
CA PRO A 296 18.96 4.92 -16.52
C PRO A 296 18.51 3.59 -17.14
N GLU A 297 18.96 3.29 -18.34
CA GLU A 297 18.62 2.07 -19.08
C GLU A 297 19.10 0.78 -18.37
N HIS A 298 20.15 0.88 -17.54
CA HIS A 298 20.73 -0.23 -16.82
C HIS A 298 20.23 -0.38 -15.38
N VAL A 299 19.52 0.61 -14.82
CA VAL A 299 19.07 0.63 -13.41
C VAL A 299 18.37 -0.68 -12.99
N ARG A 300 17.42 -1.19 -13.79
CA ARG A 300 16.70 -2.44 -13.47
C ARG A 300 17.65 -3.63 -13.39
N ARG A 301 18.52 -3.79 -14.39
CA ARG A 301 19.46 -4.91 -14.47
C ARG A 301 20.42 -4.86 -13.29
N THR A 302 20.99 -3.69 -13.01
CA THR A 302 21.94 -3.52 -11.91
C THR A 302 21.29 -3.68 -10.55
N LEU A 303 20.07 -3.17 -10.34
CA LEU A 303 19.28 -3.43 -9.12
C LEU A 303 19.02 -4.94 -8.94
N THR A 304 18.59 -5.62 -10.00
CA THR A 304 18.33 -7.07 -9.96
C THR A 304 19.60 -7.84 -9.57
N LEU A 305 20.74 -7.49 -10.18
CA LEU A 305 22.04 -8.10 -9.84
C LEU A 305 22.46 -7.77 -8.40
N GLY A 306 22.29 -6.53 -7.95
CA GLY A 306 22.63 -6.12 -6.58
C GLY A 306 21.81 -6.88 -5.53
N VAL A 307 20.49 -7.01 -5.73
CA VAL A 307 19.60 -7.78 -4.85
C VAL A 307 19.94 -9.28 -4.91
N ALA A 308 20.26 -9.82 -6.07
CA ALA A 308 20.71 -11.20 -6.20
C ALA A 308 22.06 -11.44 -5.50
N SER A 309 23.03 -10.53 -5.63
CA SER A 309 24.33 -10.59 -4.95
C SER A 309 24.18 -10.49 -3.43
N LEU A 310 23.27 -9.64 -2.93
CA LEU A 310 22.91 -9.61 -1.51
C LEU A 310 22.44 -10.99 -1.02
N GLY A 311 21.45 -11.56 -1.71
CA GLY A 311 20.88 -12.85 -1.32
C GLY A 311 21.85 -14.02 -1.46
N ALA A 312 22.59 -14.08 -2.56
CA ALA A 312 23.59 -15.11 -2.82
C ALA A 312 24.75 -15.02 -1.83
N GLY A 313 25.26 -13.81 -1.56
CA GLY A 313 26.35 -13.59 -0.61
C GLY A 313 25.98 -14.02 0.81
N LEU A 314 24.79 -13.65 1.30
CA LEU A 314 24.32 -14.10 2.62
C LEU A 314 24.08 -15.62 2.66
N SER A 315 23.46 -16.19 1.62
CA SER A 315 23.20 -17.64 1.57
C SER A 315 24.49 -18.47 1.49
N LEU A 316 25.50 -17.98 0.76
CA LEU A 316 26.83 -18.60 0.71
C LEU A 316 27.58 -18.43 2.04
N ALA A 317 27.47 -17.27 2.70
CA ALA A 317 28.06 -17.06 4.01
C ALA A 317 27.52 -18.07 5.05
N ALA A 318 26.25 -18.49 4.91
CA ALA A 318 25.63 -19.47 5.81
C ALA A 318 26.36 -20.83 5.83
N THR A 319 27.07 -21.20 4.75
CA THR A 319 27.80 -22.48 4.66
C THR A 319 29.18 -22.43 5.33
N GLY A 320 29.74 -21.23 5.54
CA GLY A 320 31.02 -21.04 6.21
C GLY A 320 30.90 -20.93 7.74
N SER A 321 32.00 -21.25 8.42
CA SER A 321 32.15 -21.11 9.88
C SER A 321 33.47 -20.47 10.30
N THR A 322 34.28 -20.01 9.35
CA THR A 322 35.56 -19.32 9.62
C THR A 322 35.55 -17.93 9.00
N PRO A 323 36.28 -16.95 9.57
CA PRO A 323 36.34 -15.59 9.01
C PRO A 323 36.76 -15.56 7.53
N ALA A 324 37.73 -16.39 7.14
CA ALA A 324 38.19 -16.48 5.76
C ALA A 324 37.12 -17.02 4.81
N ALA A 325 36.37 -18.05 5.22
CA ALA A 325 35.32 -18.66 4.39
C ALA A 325 34.15 -17.70 4.13
N VAL A 326 33.85 -16.81 5.08
CA VAL A 326 32.70 -15.89 4.98
C VAL A 326 33.06 -14.52 4.43
N ALA A 327 34.35 -14.18 4.32
CA ALA A 327 34.82 -12.87 3.86
C ALA A 327 34.33 -12.51 2.44
N ALA A 328 34.57 -13.38 1.46
CA ALA A 328 34.14 -13.15 0.08
C ALA A 328 32.60 -13.15 -0.09
N PRO A 329 31.85 -14.10 0.51
CA PRO A 329 30.39 -14.03 0.55
C PRO A 329 29.84 -12.75 1.18
N PHE A 330 30.40 -12.29 2.30
CA PHE A 330 29.98 -11.02 2.91
C PHE A 330 30.34 -9.80 2.06
N ALA A 331 31.50 -9.81 1.39
CA ALA A 331 31.86 -8.73 0.48
C ALA A 331 30.87 -8.62 -0.69
N LEU A 332 30.48 -9.76 -1.28
CA LEU A 332 29.45 -9.85 -2.31
C LEU A 332 28.10 -9.32 -1.78
N ALA A 333 27.74 -9.73 -0.56
CA ALA A 333 26.50 -9.29 0.08
C ALA A 333 26.48 -7.77 0.34
N ALA A 334 27.58 -7.22 0.86
CA ALA A 334 27.74 -5.80 1.18
C ALA A 334 27.62 -4.92 -0.07
N VAL A 335 28.37 -5.24 -1.13
CA VAL A 335 28.29 -4.51 -2.41
C VAL A 335 26.87 -4.61 -2.98
N GLY A 336 26.26 -5.79 -2.93
CA GLY A 336 24.87 -6.01 -3.32
C GLY A 336 23.87 -5.15 -2.54
N ALA A 337 24.03 -5.05 -1.20
CA ALA A 337 23.22 -4.22 -0.33
C ALA A 337 23.32 -2.72 -0.67
N GLY A 338 24.54 -2.25 -0.97
CA GLY A 338 24.78 -0.88 -1.41
C GLY A 338 24.05 -0.55 -2.70
N VAL A 339 24.17 -1.43 -3.71
CA VAL A 339 23.46 -1.29 -4.98
C VAL A 339 21.94 -1.32 -4.80
N ALA A 340 21.43 -2.28 -4.03
CA ALA A 340 20.00 -2.45 -3.79
C ALA A 340 19.38 -1.23 -3.09
N THR A 341 20.07 -0.70 -2.09
CA THR A 341 19.60 0.46 -1.31
C THR A 341 19.60 1.74 -2.15
N SER A 342 20.64 1.96 -2.95
CA SER A 342 20.73 3.13 -3.85
C SER A 342 19.73 3.09 -5.01
N LEU A 343 19.60 1.95 -5.71
CA LEU A 343 18.80 1.88 -6.93
C LEU A 343 17.34 1.48 -6.70
N GLY A 344 17.00 0.91 -5.54
CA GLY A 344 15.65 0.44 -5.23
C GLY A 344 14.61 1.55 -5.35
N PHE A 345 14.87 2.71 -4.74
CA PHE A 345 13.97 3.86 -4.84
C PHE A 345 14.00 4.51 -6.23
N VAL A 346 15.16 4.53 -6.89
CA VAL A 346 15.30 5.08 -8.26
C VAL A 346 14.45 4.31 -9.25
N TYR A 347 14.44 2.98 -9.15
CA TYR A 347 13.59 2.16 -10.00
C TYR A 347 12.10 2.30 -9.61
N PHE A 348 11.80 2.38 -8.32
CA PHE A 348 10.45 2.61 -7.81
C PHE A 348 9.84 3.94 -8.27
N SER A 349 10.63 5.00 -8.30
CA SER A 349 10.15 6.35 -8.64
C SER A 349 9.65 6.47 -10.09
N ARG A 350 10.07 5.58 -10.99
CA ARG A 350 9.56 5.49 -12.38
C ARG A 350 8.07 5.17 -12.47
N PHE A 351 7.53 4.53 -11.45
CA PHE A 351 6.13 4.10 -11.43
C PHE A 351 5.21 5.07 -10.69
N ILE A 352 5.77 6.13 -10.10
CA ILE A 352 5.04 7.14 -9.33
C ILE A 352 4.30 8.08 -10.30
N PRO A 353 2.98 8.30 -10.13
CA PRO A 353 2.27 9.30 -10.92
C PRO A 353 2.71 10.73 -10.57
N ALA A 354 2.70 11.60 -11.58
CA ALA A 354 3.05 13.01 -11.41
C ALA A 354 2.19 13.66 -10.30
N GLY A 355 2.84 14.38 -9.39
CA GLY A 355 2.19 15.06 -8.26
C GLY A 355 1.98 14.22 -7.00
N GLU A 356 2.16 12.89 -7.05
CA GLU A 356 1.98 11.99 -5.89
C GLU A 356 3.31 11.48 -5.29
N THR A 357 4.41 12.16 -5.55
CA THR A 357 5.74 11.75 -5.09
C THR A 357 5.82 11.56 -3.58
N GLY A 358 5.22 12.45 -2.80
CA GLY A 358 5.25 12.39 -1.34
C GLY A 358 4.59 11.11 -0.83
N ARG A 359 3.35 10.85 -1.24
CA ARG A 359 2.57 9.67 -0.85
C ARG A 359 3.27 8.36 -1.18
N TYR A 360 3.84 8.23 -2.38
CA TYR A 360 4.52 6.99 -2.79
C TYR A 360 5.90 6.83 -2.13
N SER A 361 6.63 7.93 -1.91
CA SER A 361 7.88 7.90 -1.12
C SER A 361 7.61 7.49 0.33
N GLY A 362 6.53 8.01 0.91
CA GLY A 362 6.04 7.61 2.21
C GLY A 362 5.72 6.12 2.28
N ALA A 363 4.99 5.59 1.29
CA ALA A 363 4.67 4.16 1.22
C ALA A 363 5.93 3.26 1.09
N PHE A 364 6.93 3.69 0.33
CA PHE A 364 8.20 2.98 0.17
C PHE A 364 8.97 2.89 1.51
N LEU A 365 9.08 4.01 2.23
CA LEU A 365 9.76 4.03 3.53
C LEU A 365 8.97 3.27 4.61
N ALA A 366 7.64 3.41 4.65
CA ALA A 366 6.79 2.68 5.58
C ALA A 366 6.86 1.17 5.37
N THR A 367 6.92 0.71 4.11
CA THR A 367 7.06 -0.72 3.79
C THR A 367 8.41 -1.27 4.26
N ARG A 368 9.49 -0.48 4.14
CA ARG A 368 10.80 -0.83 4.71
C ARG A 368 10.76 -0.96 6.23
N ALA A 369 10.10 -0.03 6.93
CA ALA A 369 9.96 -0.10 8.39
C ALA A 369 9.13 -1.32 8.82
N LEU A 370 8.04 -1.62 8.11
CA LEU A 370 7.24 -2.82 8.36
C LEU A 370 8.05 -4.10 8.17
N ALA A 371 8.84 -4.19 7.10
CA ALA A 371 9.70 -5.33 6.85
C ALA A 371 10.74 -5.52 7.97
N ALA A 372 11.33 -4.43 8.45
CA ALA A 372 12.25 -4.46 9.59
C ALA A 372 11.56 -4.96 10.87
N ALA A 373 10.36 -4.44 11.17
CA ALA A 373 9.58 -4.82 12.34
C ALA A 373 9.19 -6.31 12.36
N ILE A 374 9.02 -6.94 11.18
CA ILE A 374 8.76 -8.38 11.06
C ILE A 374 10.06 -9.19 11.09
N ALA A 375 11.12 -8.70 10.44
CA ALA A 375 12.37 -9.44 10.29
C ALA A 375 13.17 -9.59 11.58
N LEU A 376 13.15 -8.58 12.47
CA LEU A 376 13.90 -8.63 13.73
C LEU A 376 13.42 -9.75 14.66
N PRO A 377 12.10 -9.87 14.95
CA PRO A 377 11.61 -10.94 15.80
C PRO A 377 11.69 -12.30 15.10
N ALA A 378 11.47 -12.35 13.79
CA ALA A 378 11.64 -13.59 13.02
C ALA A 378 13.07 -14.13 13.11
N ALA A 379 14.07 -13.24 13.11
CA ALA A 379 15.46 -13.61 13.33
C ALA A 379 15.67 -14.24 14.71
N GLY A 380 15.14 -13.64 15.78
CA GLY A 380 15.18 -14.24 17.13
C GLY A 380 14.59 -15.65 17.17
N VAL A 381 13.38 -15.82 16.62
CA VAL A 381 12.71 -17.13 16.55
C VAL A 381 13.53 -18.15 15.73
N ILE A 382 14.16 -17.74 14.63
CA ILE A 382 15.02 -18.63 13.83
C ILE A 382 16.22 -19.10 14.66
N VAL A 383 16.85 -18.21 15.44
CA VAL A 383 17.96 -18.59 16.33
C VAL A 383 17.49 -19.56 17.40
N ASP A 384 16.38 -19.26 18.08
CA ASP A 384 15.82 -20.12 19.14
C ASP A 384 15.48 -21.53 18.62
N LEU A 385 14.84 -21.61 17.45
CA LEU A 385 14.41 -22.88 16.87
C LEU A 385 15.56 -23.74 16.35
N THR A 386 16.65 -23.11 15.88
CA THR A 386 17.78 -23.81 15.25
C THR A 386 18.98 -23.95 16.17
N GLY A 387 19.01 -23.22 17.29
CA GLY A 387 20.17 -23.07 18.16
C GLY A 387 21.38 -22.43 17.47
N SER A 388 21.22 -21.82 16.28
CA SER A 388 22.35 -21.40 15.45
C SER A 388 22.16 -20.02 14.83
N TYR A 389 23.09 -19.12 15.12
CA TYR A 389 23.18 -17.82 14.46
C TYR A 389 23.45 -17.92 12.95
N ARG A 390 23.96 -19.06 12.47
CA ARG A 390 24.16 -19.31 11.02
C ARG A 390 22.84 -19.34 10.26
N ALA A 391 21.76 -19.79 10.90
CA ALA A 391 20.45 -19.88 10.27
C ALA A 391 19.91 -18.51 9.85
N LEU A 392 20.35 -17.42 10.49
CA LEU A 392 20.00 -16.05 10.10
C LEU A 392 20.50 -15.71 8.70
N LEU A 393 21.66 -16.22 8.30
CA LEU A 393 22.24 -15.97 6.98
C LEU A 393 21.41 -16.63 5.86
N ALA A 394 20.66 -17.70 6.17
CA ALA A 394 19.74 -18.33 5.22
C ALA A 394 18.54 -17.43 4.85
N MET A 395 18.25 -16.39 5.63
CA MET A 395 17.29 -15.35 5.26
C MET A 395 17.70 -14.58 4.00
N GLY A 396 18.98 -14.68 3.57
CA GLY A 396 19.45 -14.25 2.26
C GLY A 396 18.61 -14.78 1.09
N SER A 397 17.99 -15.95 1.24
CA SER A 397 17.04 -16.51 0.27
C SER A 397 15.86 -15.58 -0.04
N LEU A 398 15.40 -14.76 0.92
CA LEU A 398 14.34 -13.77 0.70
C LEU A 398 14.75 -12.73 -0.35
N ALA A 399 16.02 -12.29 -0.35
CA ALA A 399 16.54 -11.37 -1.36
C ALA A 399 16.64 -12.05 -2.74
N LEU A 400 16.97 -13.35 -2.81
CA LEU A 400 16.91 -14.11 -4.08
C LEU A 400 15.47 -14.17 -4.62
N VAL A 401 14.49 -14.43 -3.75
CA VAL A 401 13.06 -14.40 -4.12
C VAL A 401 12.63 -13.00 -4.57
N ALA A 402 13.18 -11.93 -3.98
CA ALA A 402 12.89 -10.54 -4.35
C ALA A 402 13.23 -10.19 -5.82
N VAL A 403 14.10 -10.97 -6.48
CA VAL A 403 14.39 -10.82 -7.92
C VAL A 403 13.14 -11.04 -8.78
N ILE A 404 12.24 -11.94 -8.38
CA ILE A 404 11.02 -12.27 -9.12
C ILE A 404 10.12 -11.03 -9.28
N PRO A 405 9.64 -10.38 -8.21
CA PRO A 405 8.80 -9.20 -8.34
C PRO A 405 9.52 -8.03 -9.07
N ILE A 406 10.83 -7.83 -8.89
CA ILE A 406 11.58 -6.79 -9.65
C ILE A 406 11.45 -7.02 -11.16
N ARG A 407 11.55 -8.27 -11.62
CA ARG A 407 11.37 -8.62 -13.05
C ARG A 407 9.91 -8.51 -13.51
N LEU A 408 8.95 -8.74 -12.61
CA LEU A 408 7.52 -8.63 -12.93
C LEU A 408 7.03 -7.17 -13.02
N ALA A 409 7.71 -6.24 -12.34
CA ALA A 409 7.36 -4.82 -12.31
C ALA A 409 7.28 -4.21 -13.72
N ASP A 410 8.24 -4.54 -14.59
CA ASP A 410 8.30 -4.05 -15.98
C ASP A 410 7.35 -4.78 -16.94
N ARG A 411 6.75 -5.93 -16.56
CA ARG A 411 6.12 -6.80 -17.54
C ARG A 411 4.93 -6.19 -18.29
N ARG A 412 4.34 -5.04 -17.92
CA ARG A 412 3.38 -4.24 -18.72
C ARG A 412 3.20 -2.79 -18.25
N THR A 413 4.26 -2.05 -17.91
CA THR A 413 4.24 -0.60 -18.16
C THR A 413 4.49 -0.44 -19.64
N ALA A 414 3.48 -0.81 -20.44
CA ALA A 414 3.52 -0.58 -21.85
C ALA A 414 3.71 0.94 -22.01
N THR A 415 4.88 1.33 -22.52
CA THR A 415 4.93 2.31 -23.59
C THR A 415 3.65 2.18 -24.40
N ALA A 416 2.93 3.29 -24.60
CA ALA A 416 1.83 3.33 -25.55
C ALA A 416 2.24 2.47 -26.75
N ARG A 417 1.57 1.33 -26.96
CA ARG A 417 1.85 0.53 -28.16
C ARG A 417 1.45 1.45 -29.29
N THR A 418 2.44 2.06 -29.94
CA THR A 418 2.29 2.55 -31.30
C THR A 418 1.86 1.34 -32.10
N ARG A 419 0.57 1.29 -32.40
CA ARG A 419 -0.01 0.32 -33.30
C ARG A 419 0.37 0.72 -34.71
N ALA A 420 0.36 -0.24 -35.64
CA ALA A 420 0.54 0.09 -37.05
C ALA A 420 -0.49 1.16 -37.45
N PRO A 421 -0.10 2.17 -38.25
CA PRO A 421 -1.03 3.17 -38.77
C PRO A 421 -2.15 2.46 -39.53
N ILE A 422 -3.37 3.00 -39.42
CA ILE A 422 -4.53 2.49 -40.16
C ILE A 422 -4.31 2.87 -41.63
N ARG A 423 -4.20 1.88 -42.50
CA ARG A 423 -4.02 2.05 -43.96
C ARG A 423 -5.32 1.88 -44.72
N SER A 424 -6.29 1.17 -44.14
CA SER A 424 -7.62 0.99 -44.72
C SER A 424 -8.73 1.18 -43.68
N LEU A 425 -9.74 1.97 -44.02
CA LEU A 425 -10.88 2.32 -43.19
C LEU A 425 -12.19 2.07 -43.95
N ALA A 426 -13.09 1.27 -43.36
CA ALA A 426 -14.48 1.21 -43.80
C ALA A 426 -15.36 2.06 -42.87
N ALA A 427 -16.27 2.84 -43.42
CA ALA A 427 -17.28 3.57 -42.68
C ALA A 427 -18.65 2.90 -42.81
N VAL A 428 -19.33 2.70 -41.68
CA VAL A 428 -20.67 2.10 -41.61
C VAL A 428 -21.65 3.16 -41.14
N ILE A 429 -22.66 3.43 -41.97
CA ILE A 429 -23.67 4.47 -41.74
C ILE A 429 -25.06 3.82 -41.75
N PRO A 430 -25.72 3.65 -40.59
CA PRO A 430 -27.09 3.15 -40.56
C PRO A 430 -28.08 4.25 -40.96
N VAL A 431 -29.02 3.92 -41.84
CA VAL A 431 -30.04 4.82 -42.39
C VAL A 431 -31.43 4.24 -42.10
N PHE A 432 -32.32 5.10 -41.60
CA PHE A 432 -33.72 4.75 -41.36
C PHE A 432 -34.64 5.92 -41.68
N ARG A 433 -34.48 7.07 -41.02
CA ARG A 433 -35.37 8.25 -41.20
C ARG A 433 -34.67 9.56 -41.55
N SER A 434 -33.35 9.58 -41.53
CA SER A 434 -32.59 10.79 -41.89
C SER A 434 -32.46 10.84 -43.41
N ASP A 435 -32.85 11.96 -44.01
CA ASP A 435 -32.60 12.25 -45.43
C ASP A 435 -31.21 12.88 -45.65
N ARG A 436 -30.55 13.30 -44.55
CA ARG A 436 -29.18 13.88 -44.59
C ARG A 436 -28.07 12.84 -44.68
N PHE A 437 -28.41 11.56 -44.80
CA PHE A 437 -27.42 10.50 -44.87
C PHE A 437 -26.49 10.68 -46.08
N ALA A 438 -26.98 11.27 -47.18
CA ALA A 438 -26.22 11.51 -48.40
C ALA A 438 -25.03 12.45 -48.13
N ASP A 439 -25.27 13.60 -47.50
CA ASP A 439 -24.23 14.58 -47.15
C ASP A 439 -23.18 13.98 -46.20
N VAL A 440 -23.63 13.22 -45.19
CA VAL A 440 -22.74 12.52 -44.26
C VAL A 440 -21.91 11.47 -44.99
N ALA A 441 -22.49 10.70 -45.90
CA ALA A 441 -21.81 9.67 -46.67
C ALA A 441 -20.74 10.27 -47.59
N VAL A 442 -21.09 11.30 -48.36
CA VAL A 442 -20.18 12.01 -49.27
C VAL A 442 -19.03 12.67 -48.50
N ALA A 443 -19.32 13.30 -47.37
CA ALA A 443 -18.27 13.90 -46.54
C ALA A 443 -17.38 12.83 -45.88
N THR A 444 -17.93 11.69 -45.49
CA THR A 444 -17.18 10.57 -44.89
C THR A 444 -16.29 9.86 -45.92
N ALA A 445 -16.73 9.75 -47.17
CA ALA A 445 -15.97 9.16 -48.28
C ALA A 445 -14.63 9.87 -48.54
N ARG A 446 -14.46 11.12 -48.11
CA ARG A 446 -13.17 11.85 -48.19
C ARG A 446 -12.09 11.29 -47.25
N HIS A 447 -12.47 10.47 -46.28
CA HIS A 447 -11.60 9.98 -45.22
C HIS A 447 -11.64 8.46 -45.04
N ALA A 448 -12.53 7.75 -45.75
CA ALA A 448 -12.69 6.30 -45.67
C ALA A 448 -12.61 5.69 -47.07
N ASP A 449 -11.93 4.55 -47.20
CA ASP A 449 -11.76 3.85 -48.48
C ASP A 449 -13.05 3.19 -48.95
N ARG A 450 -13.91 2.82 -48.00
CA ARG A 450 -15.20 2.18 -48.26
C ARG A 450 -16.28 2.83 -47.41
N VAL A 451 -17.43 3.10 -48.01
CA VAL A 451 -18.62 3.59 -47.31
C VAL A 451 -19.74 2.58 -47.51
N ILE A 452 -20.26 2.07 -46.40
CA ILE A 452 -21.31 1.07 -46.36
C ILE A 452 -22.54 1.72 -45.71
N LEU A 453 -23.56 1.93 -46.54
CA LEU A 453 -24.87 2.38 -46.11
C LEU A 453 -25.69 1.15 -45.71
N VAL A 454 -26.29 1.20 -44.53
CA VAL A 454 -27.16 0.13 -44.04
C VAL A 454 -28.60 0.62 -43.96
N ASP A 455 -29.45 0.12 -44.84
CA ASP A 455 -30.88 0.38 -44.83
C ASP A 455 -31.57 -0.49 -43.75
N ASP A 456 -31.91 0.12 -42.61
CA ASP A 456 -32.65 -0.49 -41.49
C ASP A 456 -34.18 -0.39 -41.71
N GLY A 457 -34.64 -0.64 -42.95
CA GLY A 457 -36.04 -0.58 -43.35
C GLY A 457 -36.59 0.84 -43.45
N ALA A 458 -35.86 1.71 -44.15
CA ALA A 458 -36.22 3.11 -44.35
C ALA A 458 -37.57 3.27 -45.10
N PRO A 459 -38.32 4.38 -44.87
CA PRO A 459 -39.51 4.70 -45.65
C PRO A 459 -39.20 4.79 -47.14
N ALA A 460 -40.19 4.48 -47.99
CA ALA A 460 -40.01 4.37 -49.44
C ALA A 460 -39.28 5.56 -50.10
N ALA A 461 -39.55 6.79 -49.65
CA ALA A 461 -38.88 7.98 -50.16
C ALA A 461 -37.37 8.00 -49.86
N ILE A 462 -36.97 7.57 -48.66
CA ILE A 462 -35.56 7.51 -48.23
C ILE A 462 -34.86 6.30 -48.85
N ALA A 463 -35.55 5.17 -49.00
CA ALA A 463 -35.03 4.00 -49.70
C ALA A 463 -34.72 4.33 -51.18
N ALA A 464 -35.64 5.01 -51.87
CA ALA A 464 -35.40 5.47 -53.25
C ALA A 464 -34.26 6.50 -53.35
N HIS A 465 -34.06 7.32 -52.31
CA HIS A 465 -32.91 8.22 -52.24
C HIS A 465 -31.60 7.46 -51.99
N LEU A 466 -31.62 6.46 -51.10
CA LEU A 466 -30.49 5.56 -50.84
C LEU A 466 -29.99 4.89 -52.11
N ASP A 467 -30.91 4.32 -52.91
CA ASP A 467 -30.57 3.67 -54.18
C ASP A 467 -29.86 4.62 -55.14
N ARG A 468 -30.38 5.86 -55.28
CA ARG A 468 -29.75 6.89 -56.12
C ARG A 468 -28.35 7.28 -55.65
N VAL A 469 -28.17 7.51 -54.34
CA VAL A 469 -26.88 7.90 -53.74
C VAL A 469 -25.84 6.79 -53.88
N VAL A 470 -26.27 5.53 -53.74
CA VAL A 470 -25.46 4.34 -53.93
C VAL A 470 -24.97 4.23 -55.37
N GLU A 471 -25.87 4.42 -56.34
CA GLU A 471 -25.52 4.42 -57.78
C GLU A 471 -24.61 5.59 -58.16
N GLU A 472 -24.90 6.80 -57.68
CA GLU A 472 -24.16 8.02 -58.02
C GLU A 472 -22.72 8.02 -57.50
N HIS A 473 -22.50 7.56 -56.26
CA HIS A 473 -21.20 7.62 -55.60
C HIS A 473 -20.49 6.27 -55.46
N GLY A 474 -21.12 5.17 -55.92
CA GLY A 474 -20.55 3.83 -55.84
C GLY A 474 -20.39 3.31 -54.41
N PHE A 475 -21.28 3.72 -53.49
CA PHE A 475 -21.27 3.22 -52.12
C PHE A 475 -21.80 1.78 -52.02
N GLU A 476 -21.48 1.08 -50.94
CA GLU A 476 -22.03 -0.26 -50.71
C GLU A 476 -23.36 -0.16 -49.95
N LEU A 477 -24.34 -0.98 -50.34
CA LEU A 477 -25.65 -1.05 -49.68
C LEU A 477 -25.87 -2.40 -49.01
N VAL A 478 -26.32 -2.36 -47.75
CA VAL A 478 -26.81 -3.52 -47.00
C VAL A 478 -28.27 -3.24 -46.61
N SER A 479 -29.22 -3.90 -47.27
CA SER A 479 -30.64 -3.77 -46.91
C SER A 479 -31.07 -4.87 -45.94
N MET A 480 -31.75 -4.46 -44.88
CA MET A 480 -32.25 -5.33 -43.81
C MET A 480 -33.71 -5.76 -44.02
N GLY A 481 -34.42 -5.16 -45.00
CA GLY A 481 -35.82 -5.41 -45.36
C GLY A 481 -36.87 -4.92 -44.35
N ALA A 482 -36.53 -4.78 -43.06
CA ALA A 482 -37.39 -4.22 -42.03
C ALA A 482 -36.57 -3.61 -40.88
N ASN A 483 -37.17 -2.69 -40.10
CA ASN A 483 -36.50 -2.07 -38.94
C ASN A 483 -36.23 -3.08 -37.83
N ARG A 484 -34.95 -3.50 -37.73
CA ARG A 484 -34.43 -4.36 -36.66
C ARG A 484 -33.71 -3.55 -35.58
N GLY A 485 -33.41 -2.29 -35.88
CA GLY A 485 -32.87 -1.31 -34.94
C GLY A 485 -31.38 -1.07 -35.13
N LYS A 486 -30.93 0.09 -34.62
CA LYS A 486 -29.57 0.62 -34.82
C LYS A 486 -28.45 -0.38 -34.54
N GLY A 487 -28.51 -1.13 -33.44
CA GLY A 487 -27.48 -2.10 -33.09
C GLY A 487 -27.36 -3.23 -34.12
N SER A 488 -28.49 -3.77 -34.58
CA SER A 488 -28.54 -4.78 -35.65
C SER A 488 -28.08 -4.22 -36.99
N ALA A 489 -28.43 -2.99 -37.33
CA ALA A 489 -27.96 -2.33 -38.54
C ALA A 489 -26.42 -2.12 -38.52
N LEU A 490 -25.87 -1.64 -37.40
CA LEU A 490 -24.42 -1.51 -37.22
C LEU A 490 -23.72 -2.87 -37.30
N ALA A 491 -24.28 -3.92 -36.68
CA ALA A 491 -23.72 -5.27 -36.75
C ALA A 491 -23.69 -5.81 -38.18
N ALA A 492 -24.77 -5.64 -38.95
CA ALA A 492 -24.83 -6.05 -40.36
C ALA A 492 -23.84 -5.28 -41.25
N GLY A 493 -23.70 -3.96 -41.03
CA GLY A 493 -22.72 -3.15 -41.77
C GLY A 493 -21.27 -3.52 -41.44
N VAL A 494 -20.96 -3.83 -40.18
CA VAL A 494 -19.62 -4.31 -39.80
C VAL A 494 -19.34 -5.70 -40.37
N ASP A 495 -20.33 -6.59 -40.38
CA ASP A 495 -20.21 -7.90 -41.03
C ASP A 495 -19.88 -7.77 -42.52
N ALA A 496 -20.60 -6.89 -43.23
CA ALA A 496 -20.30 -6.56 -44.62
C ALA A 496 -18.90 -5.97 -44.80
N ALA A 497 -18.46 -5.07 -43.91
CA ALA A 497 -17.12 -4.50 -43.95
C ALA A 497 -16.01 -5.57 -43.82
N ILE A 498 -16.24 -6.58 -42.99
CA ILE A 498 -15.28 -7.66 -42.72
C ILE A 498 -15.24 -8.66 -43.88
N HIS A 499 -16.41 -9.05 -44.39
CA HIS A 499 -16.57 -10.23 -45.25
C HIS A 499 -16.76 -9.92 -46.72
N ARG A 500 -17.23 -8.73 -47.10
CA ARG A 500 -17.31 -8.31 -48.50
C ARG A 500 -16.02 -7.58 -48.87
N GLY A 501 -15.22 -8.15 -49.75
CA GLY A 501 -13.94 -7.56 -50.18
C GLY A 501 -12.79 -7.76 -49.18
N ALA A 502 -11.77 -6.89 -49.28
CA ALA A 502 -10.62 -6.94 -48.37
C ALA A 502 -10.99 -6.41 -46.98
N THR A 503 -10.66 -7.18 -45.95
CA THR A 503 -10.89 -6.80 -44.56
C THR A 503 -10.09 -5.52 -44.21
N PRO A 504 -10.75 -4.45 -43.72
CA PRO A 504 -10.07 -3.19 -43.40
C PRO A 504 -9.30 -3.28 -42.07
N ASP A 505 -8.36 -2.37 -41.85
CA ASP A 505 -7.63 -2.26 -40.58
C ASP A 505 -8.53 -1.79 -39.42
N ALA A 506 -9.52 -0.95 -39.74
CA ALA A 506 -10.49 -0.44 -38.79
C ALA A 506 -11.85 -0.16 -39.44
N VAL A 507 -12.88 -0.08 -38.60
CA VAL A 507 -14.23 0.33 -39.00
C VAL A 507 -14.66 1.56 -38.21
N LEU A 508 -15.16 2.57 -38.91
CA LEU A 508 -15.80 3.76 -38.34
C LEU A 508 -17.32 3.57 -38.35
N LEU A 509 -17.95 3.71 -37.18
CA LEU A 509 -19.39 3.80 -37.03
C LEU A 509 -19.74 5.28 -36.92
N ILE A 510 -20.71 5.76 -37.68
CA ILE A 510 -21.17 7.16 -37.64
C ILE A 510 -22.67 7.25 -37.94
N ASP A 511 -23.38 8.14 -37.25
CA ASP A 511 -24.82 8.31 -37.42
C ASP A 511 -25.14 9.16 -38.67
N SER A 512 -26.29 8.92 -39.30
CA SER A 512 -26.73 9.58 -40.54
C SER A 512 -27.36 10.96 -40.37
N ASP A 513 -27.31 11.57 -39.17
CA ASP A 513 -28.10 12.75 -38.79
C ASP A 513 -27.29 14.06 -38.64
N GLU A 514 -26.11 14.15 -39.27
CA GLU A 514 -25.15 15.28 -39.23
C GLU A 514 -24.70 15.75 -37.83
N GLN A 515 -25.13 15.08 -36.75
CA GLN A 515 -24.75 15.45 -35.39
C GLN A 515 -23.27 15.14 -35.09
N HIS A 516 -22.63 14.33 -35.94
CA HIS A 516 -21.24 13.90 -35.83
C HIS A 516 -20.47 14.36 -37.08
N PRO A 517 -19.62 15.40 -36.99
CA PRO A 517 -18.92 15.95 -38.15
C PRO A 517 -17.84 14.98 -38.68
N PRO A 518 -17.90 14.57 -39.97
CA PRO A 518 -16.86 13.74 -40.60
C PRO A 518 -15.46 14.38 -40.58
N ALA A 519 -15.37 15.71 -40.46
CA ALA A 519 -14.10 16.42 -40.29
C ALA A 519 -13.29 15.99 -39.04
N CYS A 520 -13.91 15.29 -38.07
CA CYS A 520 -13.21 14.72 -36.92
C CYS A 520 -12.51 13.38 -37.22
N ILE A 521 -12.77 12.73 -38.35
CA ILE A 521 -12.21 11.39 -38.69
C ILE A 521 -10.67 11.36 -38.62
N PRO A 522 -9.91 12.36 -39.13
CA PRO A 522 -8.45 12.39 -38.99
C PRO A 522 -7.97 12.32 -37.53
N ALA A 523 -8.66 12.98 -36.59
CA ALA A 523 -8.32 12.91 -35.17
C ALA A 523 -8.61 11.52 -34.57
N PHE A 524 -9.64 10.83 -35.06
CA PHE A 524 -9.91 9.44 -34.67
C PHE A 524 -8.83 8.49 -35.18
N LEU A 525 -8.38 8.65 -36.43
CA LEU A 525 -7.29 7.86 -37.01
C LEU A 525 -5.98 8.04 -36.21
N ALA A 526 -5.62 9.28 -35.89
CA ALA A 526 -4.44 9.57 -35.07
C ALA A 526 -4.55 8.96 -33.66
N ALA A 527 -5.71 9.09 -33.00
CA ALA A 527 -5.92 8.48 -31.69
C ALA A 527 -5.88 6.95 -31.72
N ALA A 528 -6.29 6.34 -32.84
CA ALA A 528 -6.28 4.90 -33.02
C ALA A 528 -4.88 4.31 -33.18
N GLU A 529 -3.84 5.11 -33.38
CA GLU A 529 -2.44 4.66 -33.29
C GLU A 529 -2.06 4.19 -31.88
N HIS A 530 -2.82 4.60 -30.86
CA HIS A 530 -2.54 4.27 -29.46
C HIS A 530 -3.71 3.58 -28.75
N ALA A 531 -4.77 3.23 -29.48
CA ALA A 531 -5.98 2.63 -28.94
C ALA A 531 -6.55 1.52 -29.83
N ASP A 532 -7.28 0.59 -29.21
CA ASP A 532 -8.09 -0.41 -29.91
C ASP A 532 -9.41 0.19 -30.41
N VAL A 533 -9.94 1.15 -29.64
CA VAL A 533 -11.25 1.78 -29.85
C VAL A 533 -11.12 3.28 -29.58
N VAL A 534 -11.69 4.11 -30.44
CA VAL A 534 -11.76 5.57 -30.28
C VAL A 534 -13.22 5.99 -30.32
N ILE A 535 -13.66 6.76 -29.33
CA ILE A 535 -15.04 7.21 -29.20
C ILE A 535 -15.08 8.74 -29.13
N GLY A 536 -16.09 9.35 -29.75
CA GLY A 536 -16.33 10.79 -29.63
C GLY A 536 -16.66 11.22 -28.20
N ASP A 537 -16.23 12.42 -27.83
CA ASP A 537 -16.47 13.04 -26.53
C ASP A 537 -17.04 14.46 -26.69
N ARG A 538 -18.33 14.61 -26.44
CA ARG A 538 -19.02 15.90 -26.46
C ARG A 538 -19.07 16.58 -25.07
N SER A 539 -18.36 16.05 -24.07
CA SER A 539 -18.48 16.49 -22.67
C SER A 539 -17.99 17.92 -22.42
N ARG A 540 -17.09 18.42 -23.26
CA ARG A 540 -16.55 19.80 -23.17
C ARG A 540 -17.50 20.87 -23.70
N ASP A 541 -18.48 20.49 -24.51
CA ASP A 541 -19.45 21.40 -25.16
C ASP A 541 -20.89 21.07 -24.74
N ARG A 542 -21.07 20.61 -23.49
CA ARG A 542 -22.39 20.21 -22.97
C ARG A 542 -23.41 21.35 -22.99
N GLY A 543 -22.95 22.61 -22.99
CA GLY A 543 -23.78 23.82 -23.02
C GLY A 543 -24.78 23.85 -24.18
N GLN A 544 -24.41 23.27 -25.32
CA GLN A 544 -25.27 23.22 -26.52
C GLN A 544 -26.21 22.00 -26.54
N MET A 545 -26.04 21.04 -25.62
CA MET A 545 -26.98 19.92 -25.49
C MET A 545 -28.28 20.35 -24.82
N PRO A 546 -29.46 19.96 -25.34
CA PRO A 546 -30.73 20.11 -24.64
C PRO A 546 -30.67 19.53 -23.23
N ALA A 547 -31.25 20.23 -22.25
CA ALA A 547 -31.08 19.92 -20.81
C ALA A 547 -31.43 18.46 -20.45
N LEU A 548 -32.52 17.92 -21.01
CA LEU A 548 -32.94 16.54 -20.78
C LEU A 548 -31.93 15.52 -21.34
N ARG A 549 -31.39 15.77 -22.54
CA ARG A 549 -30.36 14.91 -23.16
C ARG A 549 -29.04 15.00 -22.41
N ARG A 550 -28.68 16.19 -21.93
CA ARG A 550 -27.50 16.41 -21.08
C ARG A 550 -27.58 15.57 -19.80
N LEU A 551 -28.72 15.60 -19.10
CA LEU A 551 -28.94 14.83 -17.88
C LEU A 551 -28.85 13.32 -18.14
N ALA A 552 -29.52 12.84 -19.20
CA ALA A 552 -29.48 11.43 -19.59
C ALA A 552 -28.07 10.97 -19.97
N ASN A 553 -27.30 11.79 -20.69
CA ASN A 553 -25.91 11.51 -21.03
C ASN A 553 -25.02 11.45 -19.78
N VAL A 554 -25.14 12.42 -18.87
CA VAL A 554 -24.38 12.44 -17.60
C VAL A 554 -24.69 11.20 -16.76
N ALA A 555 -25.97 10.87 -16.59
CA ALA A 555 -26.40 9.71 -15.81
C ALA A 555 -25.89 8.40 -16.43
N SER A 556 -26.02 8.24 -17.76
CA SER A 556 -25.56 7.05 -18.48
C SER A 556 -24.03 6.91 -18.42
N SER A 557 -23.30 8.00 -18.62
CA SER A 557 -21.84 8.05 -18.55
C SER A 557 -21.30 7.79 -17.14
N LEU A 558 -21.96 8.33 -16.11
CA LEU A 558 -21.65 8.03 -14.71
C LEU A 558 -21.92 6.56 -14.37
N GLY A 559 -23.12 6.06 -14.72
CA GLY A 559 -23.50 4.66 -14.51
C GLY A 559 -22.54 3.69 -15.20
N MET A 560 -22.18 3.97 -16.45
CA MET A 560 -21.21 3.18 -17.21
C MET A 560 -19.82 3.25 -16.59
N SER A 561 -19.38 4.42 -16.13
CA SER A 561 -18.08 4.61 -15.48
C SER A 561 -17.97 3.82 -14.18
N LEU A 562 -19.02 3.88 -13.34
CA LEU A 562 -19.11 3.13 -12.10
C LEU A 562 -19.10 1.61 -12.39
N ARG A 563 -19.82 1.19 -13.42
CA ARG A 563 -19.99 -0.23 -13.75
C ARG A 563 -18.75 -0.86 -14.35
N THR A 564 -18.03 -0.13 -15.20
CA THR A 564 -16.80 -0.58 -15.86
C THR A 564 -15.53 -0.29 -15.04
N ARG A 565 -15.63 0.55 -14.00
CA ARG A 565 -14.50 1.06 -13.20
C ARG A 565 -13.45 1.79 -14.05
N ARG A 566 -13.89 2.40 -15.15
CA ARG A 566 -13.06 3.21 -16.05
C ARG A 566 -13.82 4.50 -16.33
N ARG A 567 -13.12 5.62 -16.52
CA ARG A 567 -13.76 6.89 -16.85
C ARG A 567 -14.32 6.82 -18.27
N MET A 568 -15.63 7.03 -18.42
CA MET A 568 -16.37 7.03 -19.68
C MET A 568 -17.05 8.41 -19.83
N PRO A 569 -16.36 9.44 -20.35
CA PRO A 569 -16.87 10.81 -20.39
C PRO A 569 -18.15 10.99 -21.23
N ASP A 570 -18.29 10.26 -22.34
CA ASP A 570 -19.48 10.28 -23.20
C ASP A 570 -19.84 8.86 -23.68
N SER A 571 -20.51 8.08 -22.82
CA SER A 571 -20.88 6.69 -23.16
C SER A 571 -21.88 6.53 -24.30
N GLN A 572 -22.59 7.61 -24.67
CA GLN A 572 -23.71 7.60 -25.63
C GLN A 572 -23.35 8.36 -26.91
N ASN A 573 -22.10 8.27 -27.35
CA ASN A 573 -21.66 8.82 -28.63
C ASN A 573 -21.73 7.73 -29.72
N GLY A 574 -22.33 8.08 -30.86
CA GLY A 574 -22.53 7.19 -32.01
C GLY A 574 -21.31 7.11 -32.93
N MET A 575 -20.40 8.09 -32.87
CA MET A 575 -19.17 8.10 -33.65
C MET A 575 -18.08 7.28 -32.96
N ARG A 576 -17.73 6.12 -33.53
CA ARG A 576 -16.79 5.16 -32.95
C ARG A 576 -15.89 4.54 -34.01
N LEU A 577 -14.58 4.68 -33.85
CA LEU A 577 -13.60 3.95 -34.66
C LEU A 577 -13.11 2.74 -33.87
N ILE A 578 -13.22 1.55 -34.47
CA ILE A 578 -12.89 0.28 -33.83
C ILE A 578 -11.95 -0.50 -34.74
N ARG A 579 -10.76 -0.88 -34.24
CA ARG A 579 -9.83 -1.71 -35.02
C ARG A 579 -10.38 -3.11 -35.24
N ILE A 580 -10.03 -3.72 -36.35
CA ILE A 580 -10.60 -5.01 -36.76
C ILE A 580 -10.30 -6.14 -35.76
N ASP A 581 -9.11 -6.14 -35.19
CA ASP A 581 -8.70 -7.13 -34.17
C ASP A 581 -9.47 -6.95 -32.85
N ALA A 582 -9.97 -5.74 -32.58
CA ALA A 582 -10.84 -5.49 -31.44
C ALA A 582 -12.28 -5.96 -31.73
N LEU A 583 -12.78 -5.75 -32.95
CA LEU A 583 -14.08 -6.25 -33.40
C LEU A 583 -14.14 -7.78 -33.46
N GLN A 584 -13.10 -8.44 -33.96
CA GLN A 584 -13.03 -9.91 -33.98
C GLN A 584 -12.99 -10.52 -32.57
N ARG A 585 -12.36 -9.82 -31.61
CA ARG A 585 -12.34 -10.24 -30.19
C ARG A 585 -13.66 -9.97 -29.48
N VAL A 586 -14.30 -8.85 -29.80
CA VAL A 586 -15.56 -8.42 -29.21
C VAL A 586 -16.47 -7.94 -30.34
N PRO A 587 -17.28 -8.85 -30.92
CA PRO A 587 -18.21 -8.49 -31.98
C PRO A 587 -19.27 -7.51 -31.50
N LEU A 588 -19.84 -6.75 -32.45
CA LEU A 588 -21.01 -5.92 -32.16
C LEU A 588 -22.19 -6.83 -31.75
N SER A 589 -22.94 -6.36 -30.76
CA SER A 589 -24.19 -7.01 -30.37
C SER A 589 -25.33 -6.56 -31.27
N GLU A 590 -26.22 -7.48 -31.64
CA GLU A 590 -27.51 -7.12 -32.23
C GLU A 590 -28.44 -6.46 -31.20
N GLY A 591 -29.42 -5.70 -31.69
CA GLY A 591 -30.44 -5.03 -30.89
C GLY A 591 -30.67 -3.57 -31.29
N ARG A 592 -31.22 -2.77 -30.37
CA ARG A 592 -31.46 -1.32 -30.59
C ARG A 592 -30.33 -0.50 -29.95
N TYR A 593 -30.64 0.68 -29.43
CA TYR A 593 -29.66 1.60 -28.84
C TYR A 593 -28.87 0.99 -27.65
N GLU A 594 -29.42 -0.01 -26.94
CA GLU A 594 -28.71 -0.69 -25.85
C GLU A 594 -27.50 -1.51 -26.30
N ALA A 595 -27.45 -1.92 -27.57
CA ALA A 595 -26.36 -2.72 -28.12
C ALA A 595 -25.01 -2.01 -28.02
N GLU A 596 -24.96 -0.71 -28.32
CA GLU A 596 -23.76 0.11 -28.22
C GLU A 596 -23.21 0.17 -26.78
N SER A 597 -24.11 0.20 -25.79
CA SER A 597 -23.77 0.19 -24.37
C SER A 597 -23.30 -1.19 -23.90
N ARG A 598 -23.90 -2.27 -24.43
CA ARG A 598 -23.46 -3.66 -24.19
C ARG A 598 -22.07 -3.90 -24.76
N HIS A 599 -21.85 -3.51 -26.01
CA HIS A 599 -20.55 -3.62 -26.67
C HIS A 599 -19.47 -2.85 -25.91
N LEU A 600 -19.75 -1.61 -25.48
CA LEU A 600 -18.81 -0.82 -24.68
C LEU A 600 -18.46 -1.49 -23.34
N LYS A 601 -19.44 -2.13 -22.68
CA LYS A 601 -19.18 -2.92 -21.46
C LYS A 601 -18.28 -4.13 -21.75
N GLU A 602 -18.46 -4.79 -22.88
CA GLU A 602 -17.69 -5.97 -23.27
C GLU A 602 -16.26 -5.62 -23.69
N LEU A 603 -16.07 -4.53 -24.43
CA LEU A 603 -14.76 -3.94 -24.69
C LEU A 603 -14.03 -3.60 -23.38
N ALA A 604 -14.73 -2.93 -22.45
CA ALA A 604 -14.16 -2.65 -21.13
C ALA A 604 -13.78 -3.94 -20.36
N ARG A 605 -14.52 -5.04 -20.51
CA ARG A 605 -14.20 -6.36 -19.91
C ARG A 605 -13.00 -7.02 -20.57
N ALA A 606 -12.89 -6.95 -21.88
CA ALA A 606 -11.78 -7.48 -22.67
C ALA A 606 -10.47 -6.70 -22.47
N ARG A 607 -10.50 -5.62 -21.68
CA ARG A 607 -9.38 -4.72 -21.40
C ARG A 607 -8.78 -4.08 -22.65
N THR A 608 -9.61 -3.82 -23.66
CA THR A 608 -9.21 -2.99 -24.81
C THR A 608 -8.85 -1.57 -24.36
N GLN A 609 -7.92 -0.94 -25.07
CA GLN A 609 -7.56 0.45 -24.91
C GLN A 609 -8.60 1.32 -25.62
N ILE A 610 -9.28 2.16 -24.85
CA ILE A 610 -10.34 3.05 -25.34
C ILE A 610 -9.84 4.49 -25.19
N ALA A 611 -9.75 5.21 -26.30
CA ALA A 611 -9.41 6.63 -26.36
C ALA A 611 -10.66 7.47 -26.66
N TRP A 612 -10.57 8.77 -26.35
CA TRP A 612 -11.67 9.71 -26.48
C TRP A 612 -11.20 10.93 -27.27
N VAL A 613 -11.96 11.32 -28.29
CA VAL A 613 -11.66 12.48 -29.13
C VAL A 613 -12.72 13.54 -28.90
N GLY A 614 -12.29 14.73 -28.47
CA GLY A 614 -13.21 15.86 -28.26
C GLY A 614 -13.85 16.30 -29.57
N MET A 615 -15.17 16.50 -29.58
CA MET A 615 -15.93 16.93 -30.75
C MET A 615 -17.09 17.87 -30.36
N PRO A 616 -17.54 18.76 -31.26
CA PRO A 616 -18.64 19.69 -30.98
C PRO A 616 -19.98 18.95 -30.82
N ALA A 617 -20.91 19.57 -30.09
CA ALA A 617 -22.26 19.03 -29.88
C ALA A 617 -23.28 19.71 -30.80
N ILE A 618 -23.50 19.16 -32.00
CA ILE A 618 -24.39 19.75 -33.03
C ILE A 618 -25.82 19.24 -32.85
N TYR A 619 -26.82 20.13 -32.79
CA TYR A 619 -28.25 19.79 -32.74
C TYR A 619 -29.06 20.68 -33.70
N ASN A 620 -29.35 20.18 -34.91
CA ASN A 620 -30.02 20.94 -35.98
C ASN A 620 -31.53 20.66 -36.10
N GLY A 621 -32.21 20.34 -35.00
CA GLY A 621 -33.66 20.17 -34.98
C GLY A 621 -34.23 18.90 -35.63
N GLU A 622 -33.38 17.96 -36.08
CA GLU A 622 -33.81 16.69 -36.68
C GLU A 622 -34.64 15.82 -35.70
N PRO A 623 -35.75 15.20 -36.15
CA PRO A 623 -36.55 14.30 -35.34
C PRO A 623 -35.76 13.04 -34.98
N SER A 624 -35.38 12.92 -33.71
CA SER A 624 -34.68 11.73 -33.22
C SER A 624 -35.59 10.51 -33.23
N SER A 625 -35.11 9.41 -33.80
CA SER A 625 -35.78 8.10 -33.74
C SER A 625 -35.71 7.45 -32.33
N PHE A 626 -35.03 8.10 -31.38
CA PHE A 626 -34.91 7.67 -29.99
C PHE A 626 -36.19 7.96 -29.21
N ARG A 627 -36.79 6.93 -28.61
CA ARG A 627 -37.99 7.05 -27.75
C ARG A 627 -37.55 7.39 -26.32
N PRO A 628 -37.78 8.63 -25.82
CA PRO A 628 -37.11 9.14 -24.62
C PRO A 628 -37.26 8.28 -23.36
N VAL A 629 -38.40 7.61 -23.17
CA VAL A 629 -38.66 6.80 -21.98
C VAL A 629 -38.22 5.35 -22.18
N VAL A 630 -38.67 4.71 -23.25
CA VAL A 630 -38.47 3.28 -23.49
C VAL A 630 -37.00 2.96 -23.74
N ASP A 631 -36.31 3.74 -24.56
CA ASP A 631 -34.92 3.47 -24.92
C ASP A 631 -33.96 3.82 -23.77
N THR A 632 -34.26 4.87 -23.00
CA THR A 632 -33.53 5.19 -21.77
C THR A 632 -33.65 4.07 -20.72
N LEU A 633 -34.84 3.48 -20.55
CA LEU A 633 -35.01 2.33 -19.65
C LEU A 633 -34.26 1.08 -20.14
N ARG A 634 -34.21 0.83 -21.45
CA ARG A 634 -33.43 -0.29 -22.03
C ARG A 634 -31.93 -0.12 -21.78
N VAL A 635 -31.39 1.06 -22.06
CA VAL A 635 -29.98 1.40 -21.80
C VAL A 635 -29.67 1.31 -20.30
N ALA A 636 -30.52 1.88 -19.44
CA ALA A 636 -30.35 1.83 -18.00
C ALA A 636 -30.37 0.39 -17.46
N ARG A 637 -31.33 -0.44 -17.89
CA ARG A 637 -31.41 -1.87 -17.52
C ARG A 637 -30.14 -2.61 -17.93
N GLU A 638 -29.61 -2.34 -19.12
CA GLU A 638 -28.36 -2.97 -19.58
C GLU A 638 -27.17 -2.49 -18.72
N ILE A 639 -27.03 -1.20 -18.43
CA ILE A 639 -25.96 -0.68 -17.53
C ILE A 639 -26.03 -1.33 -16.14
N LEU A 640 -27.24 -1.45 -15.58
CA LEU A 640 -27.49 -1.96 -14.23
C LEU A 640 -27.41 -3.49 -14.13
N ARG A 641 -27.43 -4.22 -15.26
CA ARG A 641 -27.42 -5.70 -15.27
C ARG A 641 -26.23 -6.23 -14.43
N PRO A 642 -26.49 -7.03 -13.37
CA PRO A 642 -25.48 -7.34 -12.35
C PRO A 642 -24.32 -8.18 -12.85
N ARG A 643 -23.19 -8.08 -12.14
CA ARG A 643 -21.94 -8.81 -12.39
C ARG A 643 -22.07 -10.18 -11.73
N LYS A 644 -21.93 -11.29 -12.46
CA LYS A 644 -21.52 -12.54 -11.79
C LYS A 644 -20.01 -12.48 -11.54
N VAL A 645 -19.58 -11.85 -10.43
CA VAL A 645 -18.22 -12.02 -9.86
C VAL A 645 -18.23 -11.70 -8.35
N ALA A 646 -17.48 -12.54 -7.62
CA ALA A 646 -16.98 -12.49 -6.25
C ALA A 646 -16.95 -11.14 -5.50
N ALA A 647 -17.13 -11.27 -4.18
CA ALA A 647 -17.43 -10.22 -3.20
C ALA A 647 -16.51 -8.98 -3.22
N PRO A 648 -17.06 -7.77 -2.95
CA PRO A 648 -16.29 -6.52 -2.89
C PRO A 648 -15.33 -6.49 -1.71
N LEU A 649 -14.26 -5.68 -1.84
CA LEU A 649 -13.41 -5.27 -0.71
C LEU A 649 -14.09 -4.09 0.03
N PRO A 650 -13.92 -3.96 1.36
CA PRO A 650 -14.52 -2.89 2.16
C PRO A 650 -14.04 -1.48 1.75
N GLY A 651 -14.88 -0.47 2.02
CA GLY A 651 -14.65 0.94 1.70
C GLY A 651 -13.59 1.62 2.60
N SER A 652 -13.12 2.80 2.18
CA SER A 652 -12.01 3.55 2.79
C SER A 652 -12.24 4.06 4.22
N HIS A 653 -13.48 4.03 4.72
CA HIS A 653 -13.84 4.52 6.07
C HIS A 653 -13.95 3.40 7.12
N ALA A 654 -14.19 2.15 6.68
CA ALA A 654 -14.45 1.02 7.58
C ALA A 654 -13.31 0.78 8.59
N LEU A 655 -12.06 1.01 8.19
CA LEU A 655 -10.91 0.83 9.06
C LEU A 655 -10.83 1.88 10.17
N ASN A 656 -11.11 3.15 9.87
CA ASN A 656 -11.06 4.24 10.85
C ASN A 656 -12.22 4.19 11.85
N ASP A 657 -13.37 3.69 11.40
CA ASP A 657 -14.54 3.55 12.25
C ASP A 657 -14.37 2.34 13.19
N TYR A 658 -13.81 1.24 12.67
CA TYR A 658 -13.46 0.08 13.48
C TYR A 658 -12.39 0.40 14.52
N THR A 659 -11.30 1.09 14.15
CA THR A 659 -10.23 1.42 15.10
C THR A 659 -10.70 2.34 16.21
N ARG A 660 -11.57 3.33 15.91
CA ARG A 660 -12.16 4.20 16.94
C ARG A 660 -13.10 3.44 17.88
N ALA A 661 -14.00 2.64 17.33
CA ALA A 661 -14.97 1.88 18.13
C ALA A 661 -14.30 0.80 19.00
N PHE A 662 -13.28 0.12 18.48
CA PHE A 662 -12.59 -0.92 19.22
C PHE A 662 -11.50 -0.35 20.15
N GLY A 663 -10.88 0.77 19.77
CA GLY A 663 -9.85 1.42 20.59
C GLY A 663 -10.34 1.83 21.98
N SER A 664 -11.60 2.30 22.09
CA SER A 664 -12.21 2.61 23.39
C SER A 664 -12.44 1.37 24.24
N ARG A 665 -12.89 0.26 23.63
CA ARG A 665 -13.05 -1.04 24.31
C ARG A 665 -11.70 -1.57 24.82
N LEU A 666 -10.65 -1.46 24.02
CA LEU A 666 -9.31 -1.89 24.39
C LEU A 666 -8.76 -1.06 25.56
N LEU A 667 -8.91 0.28 25.51
CA LEU A 667 -8.53 1.17 26.60
C LEU A 667 -9.29 0.81 27.89
N ALA A 668 -10.61 0.58 27.80
CA ALA A 668 -11.40 0.14 28.94
C ALA A 668 -10.91 -1.19 29.53
N MET A 669 -10.45 -2.13 28.68
CA MET A 669 -9.91 -3.41 29.13
C MET A 669 -8.56 -3.26 29.84
N VAL A 670 -7.68 -2.39 29.33
CA VAL A 670 -6.41 -2.05 30.01
C VAL A 670 -6.68 -1.40 31.37
N MET A 671 -7.61 -0.43 31.41
CA MET A 671 -8.00 0.21 32.68
C MET A 671 -8.62 -0.80 33.66
N LEU A 672 -9.43 -1.75 33.17
CA LEU A 672 -9.98 -2.81 33.99
C LEU A 672 -8.88 -3.71 34.56
N ALA A 673 -7.89 -4.10 33.75
CA ALA A 673 -6.74 -4.89 34.21
C ALA A 673 -5.95 -4.16 35.31
N ILE A 674 -5.70 -2.85 35.13
CA ILE A 674 -5.06 -2.02 36.17
C ILE A 674 -5.92 -1.93 37.42
N THR A 675 -7.24 -1.80 37.28
CA THR A 675 -8.18 -1.74 38.41
C THR A 675 -8.21 -3.06 39.18
N VAL A 676 -8.21 -4.21 38.49
CA VAL A 676 -8.08 -5.53 39.12
C VAL A 676 -6.73 -5.64 39.82
N GLY A 677 -5.66 -5.16 39.18
CA GLY A 677 -4.33 -5.08 39.77
C GLY A 677 -4.31 -4.32 41.10
N ALA A 678 -4.95 -3.16 41.16
CA ALA A 678 -5.10 -2.37 42.37
C ALA A 678 -5.93 -3.07 43.46
N ALA A 679 -6.85 -3.96 43.07
CA ALA A 679 -7.67 -4.75 43.99
C ALA A 679 -7.03 -6.07 44.45
N LEU A 680 -5.86 -6.44 43.91
CA LEU A 680 -5.19 -7.70 44.21
C LEU A 680 -4.96 -7.96 45.72
N PRO A 681 -4.55 -6.98 46.55
CA PRO A 681 -4.35 -7.23 47.98
C PRO A 681 -5.62 -7.74 48.69
N ALA A 682 -6.80 -7.29 48.27
CA ALA A 682 -8.07 -7.73 48.84
C ALA A 682 -8.48 -9.14 48.37
N LEU A 683 -7.99 -9.58 47.20
CA LEU A 683 -8.30 -10.88 46.60
C LEU A 683 -7.22 -11.94 46.86
N GLN A 684 -6.06 -11.52 47.41
CA GLN A 684 -4.86 -12.34 47.53
C GLN A 684 -5.11 -13.66 48.27
N ALA A 685 -5.78 -13.64 49.41
CA ALA A 685 -6.03 -14.84 50.20
C ALA A 685 -6.88 -15.89 49.47
N LEU A 686 -7.80 -15.45 48.60
CA LEU A 686 -8.60 -16.37 47.78
C LEU A 686 -7.77 -16.93 46.63
N ASP A 687 -6.99 -16.07 45.98
CA ASP A 687 -6.16 -16.42 44.82
C ASP A 687 -5.04 -17.39 45.20
N GLU A 688 -4.41 -17.22 46.38
CA GLU A 688 -3.42 -18.14 46.95
C GLU A 688 -4.01 -19.52 47.26
N ARG A 689 -5.19 -19.58 47.88
CA ARG A 689 -5.87 -20.86 48.16
C ARG A 689 -6.21 -21.60 46.87
N ALA A 690 -6.74 -20.88 45.88
CA ALA A 690 -7.04 -21.44 44.57
C ALA A 690 -5.77 -21.92 43.85
N PHE A 691 -4.69 -21.13 43.93
CA PHE A 691 -3.39 -21.51 43.38
C PHE A 691 -2.85 -22.79 44.03
N LEU A 692 -2.77 -22.86 45.36
CA LEU A 692 -2.26 -24.04 46.07
C LEU A 692 -3.07 -25.30 45.79
N ALA A 693 -4.40 -25.18 45.66
CA ALA A 693 -5.26 -26.29 45.28
C ALA A 693 -4.95 -26.84 43.88
N ILE A 694 -4.55 -25.96 42.94
CA ILE A 694 -4.21 -26.34 41.57
C ILE A 694 -2.76 -26.84 41.51
N ASN A 695 -1.79 -26.07 42.02
CA ASN A 695 -0.37 -26.42 42.03
C ASN A 695 -0.10 -27.72 42.81
N GLY A 696 -0.87 -27.99 43.88
CA GLY A 696 -0.78 -29.24 44.65
C GLY A 696 -1.18 -30.50 43.87
N LEU A 697 -1.74 -30.38 42.65
CA LEU A 697 -1.96 -31.51 41.76
C LEU A 697 -0.67 -32.03 41.10
N GLY A 698 0.43 -31.28 41.23
CA GLY A 698 1.73 -31.57 40.65
C GLY A 698 1.88 -31.14 39.18
N ASP A 699 3.10 -31.23 38.68
CA ASP A 699 3.52 -30.72 37.37
C ASP A 699 2.87 -31.45 36.17
N GLY A 700 2.15 -32.54 36.43
CA GLY A 700 1.61 -33.41 35.40
C GLY A 700 2.71 -34.17 34.64
N PRO A 701 2.37 -34.78 33.49
CA PRO A 701 3.32 -35.60 32.75
C PRO A 701 4.31 -34.76 31.95
N GLU A 702 5.57 -35.21 31.89
CA GLU A 702 6.70 -34.51 31.24
C GLU A 702 6.43 -34.09 29.79
N TRP A 703 5.72 -34.91 29.01
CA TRP A 703 5.40 -34.59 27.62
C TRP A 703 4.53 -33.34 27.49
N LEU A 704 3.70 -33.03 28.50
CA LEU A 704 2.83 -31.84 28.50
C LEU A 704 3.67 -30.58 28.61
N TYR A 705 4.69 -30.61 29.47
CA TYR A 705 5.68 -29.54 29.58
C TYR A 705 6.45 -29.37 28.26
N GLN A 706 6.99 -30.46 27.70
CA GLN A 706 7.71 -30.42 26.42
C GLN A 706 6.84 -29.98 25.23
N ALA A 707 5.53 -30.19 25.29
CA ALA A 707 4.59 -29.74 24.26
C ALA A 707 4.21 -28.26 24.39
N LEU A 708 4.20 -27.70 25.61
CA LEU A 708 3.79 -26.33 25.88
C LEU A 708 4.96 -25.34 26.07
N ASP A 709 6.16 -25.86 26.30
CA ASP A 709 7.44 -25.14 26.43
C ASP A 709 8.46 -25.65 25.38
N PRO A 710 9.34 -24.80 24.81
CA PRO A 710 9.41 -23.35 24.96
C PRO A 710 8.30 -22.63 24.18
N HIS A 711 7.82 -21.53 24.75
CA HIS A 711 6.68 -20.77 24.22
C HIS A 711 6.90 -20.19 22.82
N SER A 712 8.14 -19.81 22.49
CA SER A 712 8.52 -19.29 21.17
C SER A 712 8.23 -20.28 20.04
N ARG A 713 8.47 -21.59 20.27
CA ARG A 713 8.09 -22.66 19.34
C ARG A 713 6.59 -22.66 19.09
N ASN A 714 5.79 -22.54 20.15
CA ASN A 714 4.34 -22.62 20.05
C ASN A 714 3.73 -21.38 19.38
N TYR A 715 4.33 -20.21 19.57
CA TYR A 715 3.98 -19.01 18.79
C TYR A 715 4.21 -19.24 17.30
N ALA A 716 5.37 -19.80 16.92
CA ALA A 716 5.66 -20.14 15.53
C ALA A 716 4.65 -21.17 14.97
N LEU A 717 4.27 -22.17 15.75
CA LEU A 717 3.27 -23.17 15.38
C LEU A 717 1.87 -22.55 15.17
N LEU A 718 1.45 -21.58 15.99
CA LEU A 718 0.17 -20.88 15.80
C LEU A 718 0.15 -20.07 14.49
N VAL A 719 1.25 -19.40 14.15
CA VAL A 719 1.38 -18.72 12.85
C VAL A 719 1.35 -19.72 11.70
N ALA A 720 2.10 -20.82 11.81
CA ALA A 720 2.12 -21.89 10.81
C ALA A 720 0.74 -22.53 10.64
N LEU A 721 0.00 -22.75 11.74
CA LEU A 721 -1.37 -23.27 11.73
C LEU A 721 -2.32 -22.31 11.01
N ALA A 722 -2.25 -21.00 11.30
CA ALA A 722 -3.06 -20.00 10.63
C ALA A 722 -2.82 -19.98 9.11
N ILE A 723 -1.56 -20.10 8.67
CA ILE A 723 -1.18 -20.19 7.25
C ILE A 723 -1.66 -21.52 6.65
N GLY A 724 -1.25 -22.64 7.24
CA GLY A 724 -1.49 -23.99 6.74
C GLY A 724 -2.99 -24.31 6.65
N ALA A 725 -3.75 -24.04 7.70
CA ALA A 725 -5.19 -24.27 7.70
C ALA A 725 -5.94 -23.33 6.73
N SER A 726 -5.45 -22.09 6.52
CA SER A 726 -6.00 -21.21 5.47
C SER A 726 -5.73 -21.71 4.06
N LEU A 727 -4.54 -22.29 3.82
CA LEU A 727 -4.18 -22.93 2.55
C LEU A 727 -5.01 -24.20 2.29
N VAL A 728 -5.14 -25.07 3.30
CA VAL A 728 -5.96 -26.30 3.25
C VAL A 728 -7.43 -25.94 2.99
N ALA A 729 -7.93 -24.87 3.62
CA ALA A 729 -9.27 -24.35 3.37
C ALA A 729 -9.43 -23.65 2.00
N ARG A 730 -8.42 -23.73 1.12
CA ARG A 730 -8.39 -23.16 -0.24
C ARG A 730 -8.79 -21.67 -0.27
N ARG A 731 -8.43 -20.93 0.78
CA ARG A 731 -8.73 -19.50 0.85
C ARG A 731 -7.86 -18.74 -0.17
N PRO A 732 -8.37 -17.64 -0.75
CA PRO A 732 -7.55 -16.73 -1.55
C PRO A 732 -6.26 -16.35 -0.81
N LEU A 733 -5.12 -16.26 -1.51
CA LEU A 733 -3.82 -15.94 -0.91
C LEU A 733 -3.81 -14.66 -0.06
N ARG A 734 -4.65 -13.67 -0.41
CA ARG A 734 -4.85 -12.46 0.41
C ARG A 734 -5.35 -12.76 1.83
N PHE A 735 -6.17 -13.80 2.00
CA PHE A 735 -6.71 -14.22 3.29
C PHE A 735 -5.73 -15.10 4.06
N VAL A 736 -4.91 -15.89 3.36
CA VAL A 736 -3.78 -16.61 3.97
C VAL A 736 -2.79 -15.61 4.57
N GLY A 737 -2.37 -14.61 3.79
CA GLY A 737 -1.48 -13.54 4.28
C GLY A 737 -2.14 -12.67 5.36
N GLY A 738 -3.44 -12.40 5.24
CA GLY A 738 -4.20 -11.66 6.25
C GLY A 738 -4.33 -12.39 7.58
N ALA A 739 -4.52 -13.71 7.57
CA ALA A 739 -4.54 -14.52 8.79
C ALA A 739 -3.19 -14.51 9.50
N ALA A 740 -2.10 -14.73 8.76
CA ALA A 740 -0.75 -14.65 9.32
C ALA A 740 -0.46 -13.28 9.91
N LEU A 741 -0.79 -12.20 9.18
CA LEU A 741 -0.58 -10.83 9.64
C LEU A 741 -1.39 -10.53 10.91
N ALA A 742 -2.64 -10.97 10.98
CA ALA A 742 -3.48 -10.76 12.15
C ALA A 742 -2.90 -11.46 13.39
N VAL A 743 -2.42 -12.69 13.27
CA VAL A 743 -1.83 -13.46 14.37
C VAL A 743 -0.52 -12.84 14.85
N VAL A 744 0.37 -12.47 13.91
CA VAL A 744 1.65 -11.82 14.24
C VAL A 744 1.42 -10.44 14.87
N PHE A 745 0.51 -9.64 14.32
CA PHE A 745 0.15 -8.35 14.90
C PHE A 745 -0.46 -8.51 16.29
N ALA A 746 -1.35 -9.50 16.50
CA ALA A 746 -1.93 -9.79 17.80
C ALA A 746 -0.84 -10.07 18.85
N ALA A 747 0.17 -10.87 18.51
CA ALA A 747 1.29 -11.19 19.40
C ALA A 747 2.02 -9.92 19.86
N PHE A 748 2.61 -9.15 18.93
CA PHE A 748 3.38 -7.94 19.27
C PHE A 748 2.54 -6.86 19.95
N PHE A 749 1.30 -6.68 19.49
CA PHE A 749 0.44 -5.67 20.06
C PHE A 749 0.02 -6.03 21.49
N SER A 750 -0.25 -7.31 21.76
CA SER A 750 -0.56 -7.79 23.11
C SER A 750 0.62 -7.72 24.07
N ASP A 751 1.84 -7.93 23.57
CA ASP A 751 3.09 -7.79 24.33
C ASP A 751 3.32 -6.33 24.76
N GLY A 752 3.13 -5.37 23.85
CA GLY A 752 3.21 -3.95 24.20
C GLY A 752 2.11 -3.49 25.18
N LEU A 753 0.92 -4.10 25.15
CA LEU A 753 -0.14 -3.82 26.14
C LEU A 753 0.17 -4.43 27.50
N LEU A 754 0.78 -5.62 27.54
CA LEU A 754 1.24 -6.26 28.76
C LEU A 754 2.21 -5.36 29.51
N GLU A 755 3.21 -4.82 28.81
CA GLU A 755 4.21 -3.93 29.40
C GLU A 755 3.58 -2.67 30.00
N LEU A 756 2.54 -2.12 29.34
CA LEU A 756 1.79 -0.97 29.87
C LEU A 756 1.08 -1.28 31.20
N VAL A 757 0.52 -2.49 31.35
CA VAL A 757 -0.13 -2.91 32.60
C VAL A 757 0.92 -3.17 33.69
N GLN A 758 2.03 -3.83 33.34
CA GLN A 758 3.13 -4.14 34.26
C GLN A 758 3.87 -2.88 34.78
N LEU A 759 3.77 -1.75 34.07
CA LEU A 759 4.23 -0.45 34.59
C LEU A 759 3.40 0.05 35.79
N SER A 760 2.14 -0.40 35.90
CA SER A 760 1.18 0.11 36.87
C SER A 760 0.97 -0.84 38.06
N VAL A 761 1.24 -2.13 37.87
CA VAL A 761 0.95 -3.17 38.86
C VAL A 761 2.20 -4.02 39.04
N ASP A 762 2.78 -3.96 40.23
CA ASP A 762 3.87 -4.84 40.64
C ASP A 762 3.30 -5.95 41.52
N ARG A 763 3.46 -7.20 41.11
CA ARG A 763 2.94 -8.36 41.84
C ARG A 763 4.04 -9.43 41.94
N PRO A 764 4.39 -9.87 43.17
CA PRO A 764 5.35 -10.95 43.36
C PRO A 764 4.81 -12.27 42.79
N ARG A 765 5.73 -13.15 42.43
CA ARG A 765 5.40 -14.48 41.89
C ARG A 765 4.93 -15.42 43.02
N PRO A 766 4.24 -16.53 42.70
CA PRO A 766 3.81 -17.49 43.72
C PRO A 766 4.95 -17.99 44.61
N GLU A 767 6.12 -18.26 44.03
CA GLU A 767 7.34 -18.66 44.73
C GLU A 767 7.77 -17.65 45.82
N GLU A 768 7.69 -16.35 45.52
CA GLU A 768 8.08 -15.28 46.45
C GLU A 768 7.01 -15.01 47.51
N ALA A 769 5.74 -15.11 47.12
CA ALA A 769 4.61 -14.79 47.99
C ALA A 769 4.26 -15.91 48.97
N VAL A 770 4.36 -17.18 48.53
CA VAL A 770 3.91 -18.35 49.30
C VAL A 770 5.09 -19.26 49.71
N GLY A 771 6.29 -19.04 49.18
CA GLY A 771 7.52 -19.71 49.61
C GLY A 771 7.55 -21.21 49.31
N GLY A 772 8.09 -22.00 50.25
CA GLY A 772 8.33 -23.44 50.08
C GLY A 772 7.09 -24.33 49.92
N ALA A 773 5.88 -23.76 49.96
CA ALA A 773 4.64 -24.48 49.65
C ALA A 773 4.40 -24.60 48.13
N VAL A 774 5.15 -23.88 47.30
CA VAL A 774 5.04 -23.92 45.83
C VAL A 774 5.84 -25.10 45.27
N GLN A 775 5.18 -25.91 44.45
CA GLN A 775 5.85 -26.91 43.61
C GLN A 775 6.33 -26.22 42.34
N LEU A 776 7.65 -26.04 42.20
CA LEU A 776 8.29 -25.49 41.01
C LEU A 776 8.63 -26.62 40.05
N SER A 777 8.13 -26.50 38.81
CA SER A 777 8.48 -27.49 37.82
C SER A 777 9.90 -27.31 37.31
N HIS A 778 10.67 -28.40 37.29
CA HIS A 778 12.05 -28.46 36.79
C HIS A 778 13.03 -27.49 37.48
N ASP A 779 12.80 -27.19 38.76
CA ASP A 779 13.60 -26.23 39.54
C ASP A 779 13.76 -24.85 38.87
N ARG A 780 12.85 -24.48 37.96
CA ARG A 780 12.86 -23.16 37.32
C ARG A 780 12.25 -22.13 38.27
N SER A 781 13.02 -21.09 38.56
CA SER A 781 12.53 -19.92 39.29
C SER A 781 12.08 -18.81 38.33
N TRP A 782 10.96 -18.17 38.65
CA TRP A 782 10.43 -17.01 37.92
C TRP A 782 10.40 -15.74 38.76
N ALA A 783 10.94 -15.78 39.98
CA ALA A 783 10.92 -14.68 40.97
C ALA A 783 11.35 -13.32 40.39
N HIS A 784 12.33 -13.30 39.48
CA HIS A 784 12.88 -12.08 38.89
C HIS A 784 11.96 -11.34 37.87
N ILE A 785 10.72 -11.79 37.65
CA ILE A 785 9.82 -11.24 36.61
C ILE A 785 8.43 -10.94 37.19
N PRO A 786 7.78 -9.80 36.85
CA PRO A 786 6.43 -9.48 37.35
C PRO A 786 5.40 -10.59 37.09
N SER A 787 4.54 -10.87 38.07
CA SER A 787 3.51 -11.93 37.94
C SER A 787 2.26 -11.48 37.19
N PHE A 788 1.81 -10.24 37.38
CA PHE A 788 0.51 -9.78 36.89
C PHE A 788 0.61 -8.83 35.68
N PRO A 789 -0.24 -9.00 34.65
CA PRO A 789 -0.94 -10.23 34.27
C PRO A 789 0.04 -11.23 33.64
N SER A 790 -0.42 -12.47 33.41
CA SER A 790 0.46 -13.50 32.83
C SER A 790 0.85 -13.19 31.39
N GLY A 791 2.11 -12.81 31.16
CA GLY A 791 2.59 -12.39 29.84
C GLY A 791 2.49 -13.47 28.77
N HIS A 792 2.92 -14.70 29.08
CA HIS A 792 2.81 -15.83 28.15
C HIS A 792 1.35 -16.05 27.73
N LEU A 793 0.41 -15.91 28.66
CA LEU A 793 -0.99 -16.16 28.39
C LEU A 793 -1.68 -15.01 27.64
N VAL A 794 -1.29 -13.75 27.90
CA VAL A 794 -1.72 -12.59 27.09
C VAL A 794 -1.37 -12.81 25.62
N VAL A 795 -0.11 -13.13 25.32
CA VAL A 795 0.35 -13.34 23.94
C VAL A 795 -0.31 -14.57 23.32
N THR A 796 -0.36 -15.69 24.05
CA THR A 796 -0.97 -16.93 23.55
C THR A 796 -2.46 -16.74 23.24
N ALA A 797 -3.22 -16.13 24.16
CA ALA A 797 -4.64 -15.88 23.97
C ALA A 797 -4.92 -14.93 22.79
N ALA A 798 -4.07 -13.93 22.57
CA ALA A 798 -4.18 -13.03 21.42
C ALA A 798 -3.96 -13.76 20.10
N MET A 799 -2.92 -14.59 20.00
CA MET A 799 -2.65 -15.39 18.80
C MET A 799 -3.75 -16.43 18.54
N VAL A 800 -4.24 -17.09 19.60
CA VAL A 800 -5.34 -18.06 19.54
C VAL A 800 -6.63 -17.39 19.08
N ALA A 801 -7.02 -16.25 19.65
CA ALA A 801 -8.21 -15.51 19.27
C ALA A 801 -8.15 -15.03 17.81
N ALA A 802 -7.01 -14.49 17.38
CA ALA A 802 -6.81 -14.06 15.99
C ALA A 802 -6.91 -15.25 15.01
N THR A 803 -6.31 -16.39 15.36
CA THR A 803 -6.39 -17.62 14.56
C THR A 803 -7.83 -18.15 14.50
N ALA A 804 -8.52 -18.19 15.65
CA ALA A 804 -9.90 -18.67 15.77
C ALA A 804 -10.92 -17.75 15.05
N ALA A 805 -10.62 -16.45 14.95
CA ALA A 805 -11.40 -15.49 14.17
C ALA A 805 -11.19 -15.70 12.65
N ALA A 806 -9.95 -15.91 12.21
CA ALA A 806 -9.64 -16.21 10.81
C ALA A 806 -10.18 -17.58 10.36
N LEU A 807 -10.17 -18.56 11.26
CA LEU A 807 -10.52 -19.96 11.00
C LEU A 807 -11.53 -20.48 12.03
N PRO A 808 -12.84 -20.21 11.84
CA PRO A 808 -13.88 -20.59 12.79
C PRO A 808 -13.94 -22.08 13.15
N LYS A 809 -13.48 -22.96 12.25
CA LYS A 809 -13.44 -24.42 12.48
C LYS A 809 -12.45 -24.84 13.56
N LEU A 810 -11.46 -24.01 13.89
CA LEU A 810 -10.43 -24.30 14.89
C LEU A 810 -10.77 -23.74 16.28
N ARG A 811 -11.93 -23.12 16.48
CA ARG A 811 -12.31 -22.49 17.77
C ARG A 811 -12.25 -23.45 18.95
N ALA A 812 -12.85 -24.64 18.82
CA ALA A 812 -12.87 -25.63 19.88
C ALA A 812 -11.45 -26.16 20.23
N PRO A 813 -10.64 -26.67 19.27
CA PRO A 813 -9.30 -27.17 19.60
C PRO A 813 -8.38 -26.06 20.13
N LEU A 814 -8.51 -24.83 19.63
CA LEU A 814 -7.72 -23.70 20.13
C LEU A 814 -8.14 -23.27 21.55
N ALA A 815 -9.42 -23.36 21.90
CA ALA A 815 -9.88 -23.10 23.26
C ALA A 815 -9.37 -24.17 24.24
N ILE A 816 -9.35 -25.43 23.84
CA ILE A 816 -8.76 -26.53 24.63
C ILE A 816 -7.26 -26.27 24.83
N TYR A 817 -6.54 -25.93 23.77
CA TYR A 817 -5.11 -25.58 23.84
C TYR A 817 -4.85 -24.39 24.78
N LEU A 818 -5.63 -23.31 24.68
CA LEU A 818 -5.49 -22.16 25.56
C LEU A 818 -5.78 -22.52 27.03
N GLY A 819 -6.78 -23.36 27.29
CA GLY A 819 -7.07 -23.89 28.62
C GLY A 819 -5.92 -24.72 29.20
N ALA A 820 -5.29 -25.58 28.38
CA ALA A 820 -4.12 -26.35 28.80
C ALA A 820 -2.93 -25.44 29.14
N VAL A 821 -2.67 -24.40 28.34
CA VAL A 821 -1.63 -23.40 28.65
C VAL A 821 -1.96 -22.66 29.95
N ALA A 822 -3.20 -22.23 30.15
CA ALA A 822 -3.64 -21.56 31.37
C ALA A 822 -3.42 -22.43 32.62
N ILE A 823 -3.89 -23.68 32.59
CA ILE A 823 -3.75 -24.62 33.71
C ILE A 823 -2.27 -24.88 34.03
N THR A 824 -1.44 -25.13 33.02
CA THR A 824 -0.02 -25.41 33.23
C THR A 824 0.75 -24.24 33.83
N ARG A 825 0.33 -22.98 33.62
CA ARG A 825 0.95 -21.83 34.31
C ARG A 825 0.75 -21.87 35.83
N MET A 826 -0.33 -22.45 36.31
CA MET A 826 -0.59 -22.63 37.74
C MET A 826 0.06 -23.92 38.25
N LEU A 827 -0.03 -25.02 37.49
CA LEU A 827 0.62 -26.30 37.85
C LEU A 827 2.14 -26.13 38.01
N PHE A 828 2.81 -25.41 37.11
CA PHE A 828 4.26 -25.24 37.15
C PHE A 828 4.74 -24.24 38.21
N GLY A 829 3.82 -23.64 38.98
CA GLY A 829 4.16 -22.65 40.00
C GLY A 829 4.46 -21.24 39.45
N ALA A 830 4.19 -20.99 38.17
CA ALA A 830 4.61 -19.75 37.52
C ALA A 830 3.70 -18.54 37.82
N HIS A 831 2.38 -18.73 37.94
CA HIS A 831 1.42 -17.62 38.09
C HIS A 831 0.21 -17.98 38.96
N PHE A 832 -0.39 -16.95 39.58
CA PHE A 832 -1.68 -17.08 40.27
C PHE A 832 -2.87 -17.16 39.28
N PRO A 833 -4.01 -17.76 39.68
CA PRO A 833 -5.22 -17.83 38.86
C PRO A 833 -5.71 -16.49 38.31
N LEU A 834 -5.68 -15.40 39.09
CA LEU A 834 -6.08 -14.08 38.57
C LEU A 834 -5.12 -13.53 37.51
N ASP A 835 -3.81 -13.78 37.64
CA ASP A 835 -2.82 -13.37 36.62
C ASP A 835 -3.13 -14.04 35.27
N VAL A 836 -3.50 -15.32 35.35
CA VAL A 836 -3.90 -16.17 34.22
C VAL A 836 -5.23 -15.71 33.64
N ALA A 837 -6.25 -15.49 34.47
CA ALA A 837 -7.57 -15.08 34.00
C ALA A 837 -7.55 -13.70 33.29
N VAL A 838 -6.94 -12.70 33.92
CA VAL A 838 -6.81 -11.36 33.33
C VAL A 838 -5.95 -11.42 32.07
N GLY A 839 -4.85 -12.17 32.10
CA GLY A 839 -3.99 -12.36 30.94
C GLY A 839 -4.74 -12.95 29.75
N ALA A 840 -5.52 -14.00 29.96
CA ALA A 840 -6.32 -14.64 28.92
C ALA A 840 -7.38 -13.70 28.32
N ILE A 841 -8.09 -12.93 29.15
CA ILE A 841 -9.12 -11.98 28.70
C ILE A 841 -8.49 -10.85 27.87
N LEU A 842 -7.45 -10.21 28.40
CA LEU A 842 -6.76 -9.10 27.72
C LEU A 842 -6.18 -9.57 26.38
N GLY A 843 -5.54 -10.73 26.37
CA GLY A 843 -5.03 -11.35 25.16
C GLY A 843 -6.13 -11.63 24.14
N TRP A 844 -7.21 -12.32 24.54
CA TRP A 844 -8.31 -12.68 23.66
C TRP A 844 -8.93 -11.46 22.94
N GLU A 845 -9.20 -10.40 23.68
CA GLU A 845 -9.72 -9.13 23.14
C GLU A 845 -8.76 -8.49 22.14
N THR A 846 -7.46 -8.53 22.44
CA THR A 846 -6.41 -8.02 21.57
C THR A 846 -6.31 -8.82 20.27
N GLY A 847 -6.51 -10.14 20.32
CA GLY A 847 -6.58 -10.99 19.13
C GLY A 847 -7.81 -10.73 18.26
N LEU A 848 -8.97 -10.48 18.88
CA LEU A 848 -10.18 -10.08 18.16
C LEU A 848 -10.01 -8.71 17.48
N PHE A 849 -9.35 -7.77 18.15
CA PHE A 849 -8.98 -6.48 17.55
C PHE A 849 -8.16 -6.68 16.27
N ALA A 850 -7.09 -7.46 16.37
CA ALA A 850 -6.18 -7.74 15.27
C ALA A 850 -6.90 -8.37 14.06
N ALA A 851 -7.73 -9.38 14.32
CA ALA A 851 -8.51 -10.04 13.27
C ALA A 851 -9.56 -9.12 12.64
N GLY A 852 -10.25 -8.30 13.43
CA GLY A 852 -11.21 -7.33 12.92
C GLY A 852 -10.56 -6.20 12.13
N LEU A 853 -9.35 -5.77 12.52
CA LEU A 853 -8.54 -4.82 11.75
C LEU A 853 -8.17 -5.41 10.37
N ALA A 854 -7.73 -6.68 10.34
CA ALA A 854 -7.46 -7.39 9.10
C ALA A 854 -8.72 -7.57 8.24
N ALA A 855 -9.89 -7.83 8.84
CA ALA A 855 -11.17 -7.93 8.13
C ALA A 855 -11.63 -6.56 7.57
N ALA A 856 -11.47 -5.48 8.34
CA ALA A 856 -11.75 -4.11 7.92
C ALA A 856 -10.82 -3.65 6.79
N ALA A 857 -9.57 -4.13 6.79
CA ALA A 857 -8.61 -3.94 5.69
C ALA A 857 -8.91 -4.82 4.45
N GLY A 858 -9.90 -5.72 4.52
CA GLY A 858 -10.24 -6.67 3.46
C GLY A 858 -9.23 -7.81 3.29
N LEU A 859 -8.40 -8.03 4.32
CA LEU A 859 -7.42 -9.11 4.41
C LEU A 859 -7.98 -10.36 5.09
N LEU A 860 -9.12 -10.28 5.76
CA LEU A 860 -9.89 -11.43 6.23
C LEU A 860 -11.34 -11.35 5.74
N PRO A 861 -12.07 -12.49 5.68
CA PRO A 861 -13.51 -12.49 5.47
C PRO A 861 -14.19 -11.69 6.59
N GLN A 862 -15.20 -10.88 6.23
CA GLN A 862 -16.04 -10.25 7.24
C GLN A 862 -16.86 -11.32 7.97
N PRO A 863 -16.99 -11.25 9.30
CA PRO A 863 -17.76 -12.22 10.07
C PRO A 863 -19.23 -12.22 9.60
N GLU A 864 -19.81 -13.40 9.37
CA GLU A 864 -21.20 -13.57 8.91
C GLU A 864 -22.28 -13.09 9.90
N ARG A 865 -21.88 -12.67 11.10
CA ARG A 865 -22.81 -12.37 12.22
C ARG A 865 -23.66 -11.11 12.05
N GLU A 866 -23.43 -10.26 11.05
CA GLU A 866 -24.28 -9.07 10.78
C GLU A 866 -25.23 -9.23 9.58
N ARG A 867 -25.32 -10.41 8.95
CA ARG A 867 -26.33 -10.65 7.91
C ARG A 867 -27.71 -11.08 8.44
N ARG A 868 -27.90 -11.19 9.76
CA ARG A 868 -29.14 -11.72 10.36
C ARG A 868 -29.97 -10.76 11.20
N THR A 869 -29.69 -9.46 11.22
CA THR A 869 -30.52 -8.50 11.98
C THR A 869 -30.72 -7.17 11.25
N LEU A 870 -31.35 -7.21 10.08
CA LEU A 870 -32.00 -6.05 9.41
C LEU A 870 -32.91 -6.57 8.28
N PRO A 871 -34.05 -7.21 8.64
CA PRO A 871 -35.33 -6.74 8.12
C PRO A 871 -36.47 -6.65 9.15
N GLU A 872 -36.19 -6.52 10.46
CA GLU A 872 -37.27 -6.47 11.48
C GLU A 872 -37.44 -5.11 12.19
N LEU A 873 -36.63 -4.09 11.89
CA LEU A 873 -36.70 -2.78 12.58
C LEU A 873 -37.16 -1.60 11.70
N VAL A 874 -37.66 -1.86 10.47
CA VAL A 874 -38.20 -0.80 9.59
C VAL A 874 -39.70 -0.97 9.26
N HIS A 875 -40.36 -2.05 9.71
CA HIS A 875 -41.81 -2.28 9.48
C HIS A 875 -42.66 -2.33 10.75
N ARG A 876 -42.41 -1.45 11.72
CA ARG A 876 -43.41 -1.11 12.74
C ARG A 876 -43.36 0.38 13.11
N ARG A 877 -43.91 1.21 12.22
CA ARG A 877 -44.53 2.50 12.58
C ARG A 877 -45.66 2.80 11.59
N GLU A 878 -46.75 2.04 11.70
CA GLU A 878 -48.08 2.57 11.44
C GLU A 878 -48.86 2.47 12.76
N PRO A 879 -49.33 3.59 13.33
CA PRO A 879 -50.36 3.52 14.35
C PRO A 879 -51.70 3.32 13.63
N VAL A 880 -52.23 2.10 13.71
CA VAL A 880 -53.67 1.86 13.60
C VAL A 880 -54.29 2.21 14.95
N VAL A 881 -55.28 3.12 14.95
CA VAL A 881 -56.40 3.34 15.91
C VAL A 881 -56.84 4.80 15.67
N THR A 882 -58.07 5.19 15.37
CA THR A 882 -59.39 4.57 15.11
C THR A 882 -60.24 5.72 14.55
N GLN A 883 -60.99 5.50 13.47
CA GLN A 883 -62.14 6.34 13.17
C GLN A 883 -63.27 5.94 14.13
N ALA A 884 -63.65 6.85 15.02
CA ALA A 884 -64.96 6.84 15.66
C ALA A 884 -65.90 7.70 14.79
N GLY A 885 -67.06 7.15 14.48
CA GLY A 885 -68.09 7.76 13.67
C GLY A 885 -68.78 8.94 14.34
N SER A 886 -69.54 9.63 13.49
CA SER A 886 -70.52 10.66 13.79
C SER A 886 -71.47 10.31 14.93
N ASP A 887 -71.78 11.30 15.78
CA ASP A 887 -73.14 11.70 16.16
C ASP A 887 -73.10 13.07 16.88
N ALA A 888 -74.07 13.93 16.51
CA ALA A 888 -74.39 15.30 16.97
C ALA A 888 -73.56 16.47 16.42
#